data_AF-A0A8H7VH10-F1
#
_entry.id   AF-A0A8H7VH10-F1
#
_cell.length_a   1.000
_cell.length_b   1.000
_cell.length_c   1.000
_cell.angle_alpha   90.00
_cell.angle_beta   90.00
_cell.angle_gamma   90.00
#
_symmetry.space_group_name_H-M   'P 1'
#
loop_
_entity.id
_entity.type
_entity.pdbx_description
1 polymer ?
#
loop_
_entity_poly.entity_id
_entity_poly.type
_entity_poly.pdbx_seq_one_letter_code
_entity_poly.pdbx_strand_id
1 'polypeptide(L)'
;MKRVVDFQETDPANEAEWQFKDSKTENKKRKHNNNKKEKFNAKTQRLSHADFIKKKEEMLAFRKQLPIYTGRDAIIQCLETNDTVIVMGETGSGKTTQIPQFLIEAGLASKELGGVAVTQPRRVAAVNLAKRVAEETMTRLGSKVGYTVRFDDTSSPQTIIKYLTDGMLLREILSDELLLRYKVIVLDEAHERTLRTDMLFGMIKKIQKVRLQKHAEDESIQPLKIVIMSATLDAEKFSEFFNNAKILYVSGRLYPVDTMFTAEPQADYLDACLVSIFQIHVNNPKGDILVFLPGQDAIESLTALVNEYSAQLRPQQQRLLACPLFAALPPSQQQKVFDPAPENTRKVILSTNIAETSITIPGIKYVIDCGLAKLRGFNPKIGVESLLLHPISKSSAWQRTGRAGREAAGVCYRLYTEGAFRDLEDDTVPEIRRCNLAAAVLSLKATGIENILEFDYMDRPSRASLVRALEELYALGAIDDKGNLSDLGKQMAEFPLDPTYSKVLIQSKEYGCSLEVIAIISLLSVDSIFFTPSDKREQASEARKKFIHPDGDHLTLLNVLKSYWEVKGDIEWCKENFINNRNIKIALEVRDQLVRFCERIDMNPNSTCGSDTDNVLKCFLTGFFQNTALLQPDGSYKSVAGSQLVKIHPGSAMFGKRVEGILYNELVFTTKHYVRGVSAIQSAWLPLAAPKYFNNIPPHLMQQYQQQQQNQQQPVQRIFHPQVAYPIMSNIMPSERTQGVFSTYSARLKHSDDNALLLPESYITKKTRFRGNESEDEFDQLMEESDDDEDDEMKDENKNEQNRDTKKADNMKNNANNASAATIKPSIAAPPPPSDWPKVIRPKNEIVYSNQDLRKISETEENLVPIRLDIDIDSTKLRDRFLWNLNEQYLTPDRFATMLCQDLDLPVHKFIQPIADSIRAQIIDFESYNQATLPSEHTRVIINLDLQVGKVNYRDQFEWELQNEKTNGPEVFSRQLASELGVGGEYVAIISHAIREQLFLYKKQFVDEFMIDSEIRTDLDNGFRSVEEAKQWIPHMDMLSNDELEKLLIAQERNIRRMRRETRFKRQTRGRQ
;
A
#
# COMPACT_ATOMS: atom_id res chain seq x y z
N MET A 1 23.85 2.98 27.07
CA MET A 1 23.63 2.17 28.31
C MET A 1 24.23 2.78 29.60
N LYS A 2 23.91 4.03 29.99
CA LYS A 2 24.24 4.58 31.33
C LYS A 2 23.02 5.27 32.01
N ARG A 3 21.82 5.01 31.50
CA ARG A 3 20.59 5.77 31.81
C ARG A 3 19.36 4.88 32.14
N VAL A 4 19.52 3.57 32.11
CA VAL A 4 18.47 2.62 32.52
C VAL A 4 18.63 2.38 34.01
N VAL A 5 17.53 2.50 34.76
CA VAL A 5 17.46 2.14 36.17
C VAL A 5 16.63 0.87 36.27
N ASP A 6 17.28 -0.26 36.53
CA ASP A 6 16.61 -1.52 36.84
C ASP A 6 16.14 -1.51 38.29
N PHE A 7 14.94 -2.04 38.54
CA PHE A 7 14.33 -2.05 39.87
C PHE A 7 14.81 -3.24 40.71
N GLN A 8 15.29 -2.97 41.92
CA GLN A 8 15.35 -3.96 43.00
C GLN A 8 14.20 -3.71 43.98
N GLU A 9 13.69 -4.78 44.58
CA GLU A 9 12.50 -4.76 45.44
C GLU A 9 12.70 -3.84 46.68
N THR A 10 11.72 -2.98 46.95
CA THR A 10 11.67 -2.14 48.16
C THR A 10 10.33 -2.32 48.89
N ASP A 11 10.38 -2.37 50.21
CA ASP A 11 9.25 -2.73 51.09
C ASP A 11 8.00 -1.83 50.94
N PRO A 12 6.79 -2.39 50.82
CA PRO A 12 5.55 -1.64 50.66
C PRO A 12 5.01 -1.14 52.01
N ALA A 13 5.41 0.06 52.43
CA ALA A 13 4.96 0.67 53.69
C ALA A 13 4.57 2.15 53.56
N ASN A 14 3.49 2.46 52.83
CA ASN A 14 2.58 3.60 53.07
C ASN A 14 1.38 3.59 52.08
N GLU A 15 0.24 3.01 52.46
CA GLU A 15 -0.99 3.08 51.66
C GLU A 15 -1.86 4.28 52.09
N ALA A 16 -1.86 5.35 51.29
CA ALA A 16 -2.86 6.41 51.38
C ALA A 16 -4.12 6.00 50.61
N GLU A 17 -5.22 5.73 51.32
CA GLU A 17 -6.49 5.35 50.71
C GLU A 17 -7.21 6.51 50.02
N TRP A 18 -8.05 6.16 49.03
CA TRP A 18 -8.89 7.08 48.25
C TRP A 18 -10.06 7.67 49.08
N GLN A 19 -9.77 8.53 50.06
CA GLN A 19 -10.77 9.16 50.92
C GLN A 19 -11.37 10.43 50.30
N PHE A 20 -12.59 10.32 49.77
CA PHE A 20 -13.42 11.48 49.44
C PHE A 20 -14.30 11.87 50.62
N LYS A 21 -14.19 13.13 51.08
CA LYS A 21 -15.20 13.73 51.96
C LYS A 21 -16.47 14.01 51.14
N ASP A 22 -17.58 13.40 51.52
CA ASP A 22 -18.90 13.70 50.93
C ASP A 22 -19.35 15.12 51.32
N SER A 23 -19.18 16.07 50.40
CA SER A 23 -19.78 17.40 50.52
C SER A 23 -21.29 17.31 50.30
N LYS A 24 -22.05 17.11 51.38
CA LYS A 24 -23.52 17.25 51.37
C LYS A 24 -23.90 18.67 50.97
N THR A 25 -24.32 18.86 49.72
CA THR A 25 -24.92 20.12 49.25
C THR A 25 -26.34 19.87 48.79
N GLU A 26 -27.31 20.35 49.55
CA GLU A 26 -28.74 20.22 49.23
C GLU A 26 -29.10 21.07 48.01
N ASN A 27 -29.39 20.43 46.87
CA ASN A 27 -29.99 21.14 45.74
C ASN A 27 -31.53 21.12 45.82
N LYS A 28 -32.10 22.25 46.24
CA LYS A 28 -33.55 22.48 46.23
C LYS A 28 -34.12 22.43 44.81
N LYS A 29 -35.31 21.82 44.68
CA LYS A 29 -36.03 21.61 43.42
C LYS A 29 -36.28 22.92 42.67
N ARG A 30 -35.90 22.98 41.38
CA ARG A 30 -36.56 23.83 40.38
C ARG A 30 -37.08 22.95 39.23
N LYS A 31 -38.40 22.92 39.06
CA LYS A 31 -39.07 22.29 37.91
C LYS A 31 -39.04 23.26 36.72
N HIS A 32 -38.58 22.82 35.56
CA HIS A 32 -39.12 23.27 34.28
C HIS A 32 -39.01 22.17 33.21
N ASN A 33 -39.86 22.28 32.19
CA ASN A 33 -40.28 21.16 31.35
C ASN A 33 -39.20 20.63 30.41
N ASN A 34 -39.16 19.31 30.25
CA ASN A 34 -38.58 18.64 29.08
C ASN A 34 -39.35 17.34 28.80
N ASN A 35 -40.37 17.41 27.95
CA ASN A 35 -41.00 16.22 27.37
C ASN A 35 -40.19 15.76 26.15
N LYS A 36 -40.13 14.44 25.92
CA LYS A 36 -39.43 13.73 24.82
C LYS A 36 -37.90 13.56 24.92
N LYS A 37 -37.43 12.93 26.01
CA LYS A 37 -36.25 12.03 25.97
C LYS A 37 -36.46 10.77 26.84
N GLU A 38 -37.44 9.96 26.48
CA GLU A 38 -37.60 8.61 27.04
C GLU A 38 -37.49 7.55 25.94
N LYS A 39 -36.35 6.84 25.92
CA LYS A 39 -36.17 5.41 25.58
C LYS A 39 -34.67 5.09 25.41
N PHE A 40 -33.92 5.08 26.51
CA PHE A 40 -32.72 4.24 26.67
C PHE A 40 -32.29 4.13 28.16
N ASN A 41 -33.25 3.90 29.06
CA ASN A 41 -32.95 3.51 30.44
C ASN A 41 -32.72 1.99 30.50
N ALA A 42 -31.49 1.56 30.23
CA ALA A 42 -31.03 0.26 30.71
C ALA A 42 -31.06 0.30 32.25
N LYS A 43 -31.86 -0.57 32.88
CA LYS A 43 -31.94 -0.69 34.34
C LYS A 43 -30.58 -1.16 34.90
N THR A 44 -29.69 -0.22 35.22
CA THR A 44 -28.51 -0.54 36.03
C THR A 44 -28.99 -0.80 37.45
N GLN A 45 -29.05 -2.08 37.85
CA GLN A 45 -29.26 -2.42 39.26
C GLN A 45 -28.15 -1.74 40.08
N ARG A 46 -28.54 -0.94 41.07
CA ARG A 46 -27.59 -0.45 42.07
C ARG A 46 -27.17 -1.67 42.89
N LEU A 47 -25.87 -2.00 42.83
CA LEU A 47 -25.23 -2.97 43.72
C LEU A 47 -25.57 -2.64 45.17
N SER A 48 -25.73 -3.65 46.03
CA SER A 48 -25.84 -3.40 47.47
C SER A 48 -24.52 -2.81 47.99
N HIS A 49 -24.56 -2.20 49.18
CA HIS A 49 -23.35 -1.63 49.76
C HIS A 49 -22.27 -2.69 50.03
N ALA A 50 -22.67 -3.91 50.40
CA ALA A 50 -21.77 -5.05 50.58
C ALA A 50 -21.19 -5.52 49.23
N ASP A 51 -22.01 -5.65 48.18
CA ASP A 51 -21.52 -6.05 46.84
C ASP A 51 -20.58 -4.99 46.24
N PHE A 52 -20.82 -3.71 46.55
CA PHE A 52 -19.96 -2.60 46.13
C PHE A 52 -18.57 -2.71 46.78
N ILE A 53 -18.51 -2.96 48.10
CA ILE A 53 -17.23 -3.13 48.82
C ILE A 53 -16.50 -4.37 48.29
N LYS A 54 -17.17 -5.53 48.24
CA LYS A 54 -16.59 -6.78 47.72
C LYS A 54 -16.03 -6.60 46.30
N LYS A 55 -16.79 -5.99 45.39
CA LYS A 55 -16.33 -5.74 44.01
C LYS A 55 -15.16 -4.76 43.96
N LYS A 56 -15.10 -3.76 44.86
CA LYS A 56 -13.96 -2.83 44.97
C LYS A 56 -12.69 -3.57 45.43
N GLU A 57 -12.81 -4.48 46.40
CA GLU A 57 -11.70 -5.32 46.88
C GLU A 57 -11.20 -6.28 45.80
N GLU A 58 -12.11 -6.97 45.09
CA GLU A 58 -11.78 -7.83 43.94
C GLU A 58 -11.02 -7.06 42.85
N MET A 59 -11.46 -5.84 42.52
CA MET A 59 -10.78 -4.99 41.54
C MET A 59 -9.40 -4.51 42.04
N LEU A 60 -9.26 -4.17 43.32
CA LEU A 60 -7.97 -3.78 43.90
C LEU A 60 -6.98 -4.94 43.91
N ALA A 61 -7.43 -6.15 44.27
CA ALA A 61 -6.62 -7.36 44.22
C ALA A 61 -6.14 -7.67 42.79
N PHE A 62 -6.99 -7.48 41.78
CA PHE A 62 -6.60 -7.58 40.37
C PHE A 62 -5.57 -6.51 39.98
N ARG A 63 -5.78 -5.23 40.36
CA ARG A 63 -4.85 -4.12 40.07
C ARG A 63 -3.44 -4.40 40.64
N LYS A 64 -3.35 -4.95 41.86
CA LYS A 64 -2.08 -5.33 42.52
C LYS A 64 -1.32 -6.47 41.82
N GLN A 65 -1.96 -7.26 40.96
CA GLN A 65 -1.30 -8.35 40.22
C GLN A 65 -0.61 -7.88 38.92
N LEU A 66 -0.91 -6.67 38.44
CA LEU A 66 -0.36 -6.13 37.19
C LEU A 66 1.13 -5.75 37.36
N PRO A 67 2.01 -6.07 36.39
CA PRO A 67 3.45 -5.78 36.49
C PRO A 67 3.77 -4.32 36.84
N ILE A 68 3.01 -3.37 36.29
CA ILE A 68 3.18 -1.92 36.55
C ILE A 68 3.04 -1.53 38.02
N TYR A 69 2.32 -2.32 38.84
CA TYR A 69 2.08 -2.01 40.24
C TYR A 69 3.37 -2.07 41.08
N THR A 70 4.31 -2.95 40.71
CA THR A 70 5.62 -3.05 41.38
C THR A 70 6.48 -1.80 41.20
N GLY A 71 6.35 -1.11 40.05
CA GLY A 71 7.05 0.14 39.76
C GLY A 71 6.33 1.40 40.24
N ARG A 72 5.19 1.29 40.93
CA ARG A 72 4.31 2.42 41.31
C ARG A 72 5.08 3.55 42.00
N ASP A 73 5.74 3.23 43.11
CA ASP A 73 6.32 4.26 43.97
C ASP A 73 7.54 4.92 43.32
N ALA A 74 8.32 4.17 42.54
CA ALA A 74 9.43 4.71 41.75
C ALA A 74 8.95 5.61 40.59
N ILE A 75 7.80 5.30 39.95
CA ILE A 75 7.18 6.18 38.95
C ILE A 75 6.75 7.51 39.60
N ILE A 76 6.14 7.47 40.78
CA ILE A 76 5.71 8.66 41.52
C ILE A 76 6.92 9.50 41.95
N GLN A 77 7.92 8.92 42.61
CA GLN A 77 9.14 9.63 43.05
C GLN A 77 9.92 10.23 41.87
N CYS A 78 9.95 9.54 40.72
CA CYS A 78 10.54 10.07 39.51
C CYS A 78 9.73 11.27 38.96
N LEU A 79 8.40 11.24 39.03
CA LEU A 79 7.55 12.35 38.59
C LEU A 79 7.49 13.53 39.56
N GLU A 80 7.75 13.34 40.85
CA GLU A 80 7.95 14.44 41.79
C GLU A 80 9.18 15.28 41.38
N THR A 81 10.30 14.60 41.10
CA THR A 81 11.61 15.23 40.86
C THR A 81 11.90 15.61 39.39
N ASN A 82 11.09 15.17 38.43
CA ASN A 82 11.29 15.43 37.00
C ASN A 82 10.00 15.91 36.35
N ASP A 83 10.08 16.80 35.36
CA ASP A 83 8.91 17.31 34.65
C ASP A 83 8.46 16.41 33.49
N THR A 84 9.37 15.59 32.97
CA THR A 84 9.07 14.61 31.92
C THR A 84 9.72 13.27 32.27
N VAL A 85 8.93 12.19 32.21
CA VAL A 85 9.37 10.81 32.47
C VAL A 85 8.88 9.90 31.35
N ILE A 86 9.75 9.02 30.87
CA ILE A 86 9.44 7.99 29.89
C ILE A 86 9.28 6.66 30.63
N VAL A 87 8.12 6.02 30.46
CA VAL A 87 7.84 4.70 31.04
C VAL A 87 7.76 3.67 29.91
N MET A 88 8.81 2.88 29.80
CA MET A 88 8.83 1.68 28.97
C MET A 88 8.18 0.52 29.71
N GLY A 89 7.42 -0.29 28.98
CA GLY A 89 6.94 -1.58 29.46
C GLY A 89 6.02 -2.20 28.42
N GLU A 90 5.92 -3.52 28.41
CA GLU A 90 5.21 -4.24 27.37
C GLU A 90 3.70 -3.95 27.38
N THR A 91 3.07 -4.15 26.24
CA THR A 91 1.61 -4.10 26.10
C THR A 91 0.95 -5.14 27.01
N GLY A 92 0.02 -4.72 27.88
CA GLY A 92 -0.62 -5.59 28.88
C GLY A 92 -0.06 -5.49 30.30
N SER A 93 1.10 -4.85 30.50
CA SER A 93 1.70 -4.61 31.85
C SER A 93 0.85 -3.71 32.77
N GLY A 94 -0.11 -2.97 32.23
CA GLY A 94 -1.04 -2.11 32.96
C GLY A 94 -0.75 -0.61 32.90
N LYS A 95 0.31 -0.16 32.19
CA LYS A 95 0.71 1.27 32.06
C LYS A 95 -0.49 2.22 31.95
N THR A 96 -1.28 2.05 30.90
CA THR A 96 -2.38 2.92 30.51
C THR A 96 -3.52 2.98 31.50
N THR A 97 -3.83 1.87 32.19
CA THR A 97 -4.94 1.85 33.16
C THR A 97 -4.50 2.32 34.53
N GLN A 98 -3.28 1.96 34.96
CA GLN A 98 -2.84 2.18 36.33
C GLN A 98 -2.12 3.51 36.57
N ILE A 99 -1.24 3.96 35.66
CA ILE A 99 -0.48 5.21 35.87
C ILE A 99 -1.40 6.41 36.09
N PRO A 100 -2.48 6.63 35.31
CA PRO A 100 -3.42 7.72 35.58
C PRO A 100 -4.12 7.61 36.94
N GLN A 101 -4.33 6.40 37.47
CA GLN A 101 -4.88 6.20 38.81
C GLN A 101 -3.82 6.51 39.89
N PHE A 102 -2.58 6.04 39.72
CA PHE A 102 -1.47 6.32 40.64
C PHE A 102 -1.19 7.83 40.79
N LEU A 103 -1.26 8.59 39.70
CA LEU A 103 -1.10 10.05 39.71
C LEU A 103 -2.15 10.76 40.59
N ILE A 104 -3.39 10.28 40.60
CA ILE A 104 -4.47 10.82 41.46
C ILE A 104 -4.31 10.33 42.90
N GLU A 105 -3.97 9.05 43.10
CA GLU A 105 -3.74 8.46 44.44
C GLU A 105 -2.58 9.12 45.18
N ALA A 106 -1.51 9.49 44.47
CA ALA A 106 -0.36 10.23 45.01
C ALA A 106 -0.60 11.75 45.17
N GLY A 107 -1.77 12.27 44.78
CA GLY A 107 -2.08 13.70 44.85
C GLY A 107 -1.35 14.59 43.84
N LEU A 108 -0.67 14.02 42.83
CA LEU A 108 0.02 14.76 41.77
C LEU A 108 -0.94 15.44 40.79
N ALA A 109 -2.21 15.01 40.75
CA ALA A 109 -3.28 15.65 40.00
C ALA A 109 -4.62 15.52 40.75
N SER A 110 -5.48 16.53 40.63
CA SER A 110 -6.80 16.57 41.28
C SER A 110 -7.75 17.45 40.46
N LYS A 111 -8.97 17.71 40.95
CA LYS A 111 -9.86 18.67 40.29
C LYS A 111 -9.37 20.12 40.46
N GLU A 112 -8.71 20.39 41.57
CA GLU A 112 -8.19 21.70 42.01
C GLU A 112 -6.82 21.98 41.40
N LEU A 113 -5.94 20.97 41.32
CA LEU A 113 -4.59 21.10 40.76
C LEU A 113 -4.54 21.02 39.22
N GLY A 114 -5.61 20.51 38.60
CA GLY A 114 -5.66 20.13 37.19
C GLY A 114 -5.65 18.61 37.01
N GLY A 115 -6.42 18.13 36.04
CA GLY A 115 -6.63 16.70 35.80
C GLY A 115 -5.48 16.00 35.07
N VAL A 116 -5.72 14.74 34.70
CA VAL A 116 -4.85 13.91 33.87
C VAL A 116 -5.49 13.71 32.50
N ALA A 117 -4.83 14.18 31.44
CA ALA A 117 -5.17 13.84 30.06
C ALA A 117 -4.35 12.61 29.62
N VAL A 118 -4.99 11.59 29.08
CA VAL A 118 -4.33 10.38 28.56
C VAL A 118 -4.63 10.25 27.08
N THR A 119 -3.64 10.50 26.23
CA THR A 119 -3.83 10.39 24.79
C THR A 119 -3.75 8.95 24.31
N GLN A 120 -4.38 8.68 23.17
CA GLN A 120 -4.40 7.38 22.50
C GLN A 120 -4.45 7.62 20.99
N PRO A 121 -3.64 6.92 20.17
CA PRO A 121 -3.76 7.02 18.71
C PRO A 121 -5.11 6.46 18.21
N ARG A 122 -5.72 5.49 18.92
CA ARG A 122 -6.92 4.78 18.47
C ARG A 122 -8.19 5.11 19.27
N ARG A 123 -9.28 5.51 18.57
CA ARG A 123 -10.60 5.80 19.17
C ARG A 123 -11.12 4.68 20.07
N VAL A 124 -11.07 3.43 19.59
CA VAL A 124 -11.60 2.26 20.33
C VAL A 124 -10.84 2.02 21.63
N ALA A 125 -9.52 2.24 21.62
CA ALA A 125 -8.69 2.13 22.83
C ALA A 125 -9.13 3.18 23.87
N ALA A 126 -9.18 4.47 23.50
CA ALA A 126 -9.60 5.55 24.41
C ALA A 126 -10.97 5.29 25.09
N VAL A 127 -11.97 4.85 24.33
CA VAL A 127 -13.31 4.54 24.85
C VAL A 127 -13.28 3.34 25.81
N ASN A 128 -12.62 2.25 25.42
CA ASN A 128 -12.57 1.03 26.23
C ASN A 128 -11.73 1.21 27.50
N LEU A 129 -10.63 1.96 27.42
CA LEU A 129 -9.77 2.30 28.57
C LEU A 129 -10.52 3.19 29.56
N ALA A 130 -11.21 4.23 29.09
CA ALA A 130 -12.04 5.08 29.97
C ALA A 130 -13.15 4.28 30.65
N LYS A 131 -13.83 3.39 29.91
CA LYS A 131 -14.84 2.50 30.48
C LYS A 131 -14.23 1.56 31.53
N ARG A 132 -13.08 0.94 31.23
CA ARG A 132 -12.38 0.03 32.14
C ARG A 132 -11.90 0.73 33.40
N VAL A 133 -11.33 1.93 33.30
CA VAL A 133 -10.87 2.71 34.48
C VAL A 133 -12.06 3.30 35.25
N ALA A 134 -13.18 3.60 34.61
CA ALA A 134 -14.43 3.91 35.32
C ALA A 134 -14.93 2.70 36.14
N GLU A 135 -14.86 1.48 35.58
CA GLU A 135 -15.18 0.23 36.29
C GLU A 135 -14.21 -0.05 37.45
N GLU A 136 -12.88 0.09 37.25
CA GLU A 136 -11.85 -0.12 38.29
C GLU A 136 -11.94 0.90 39.43
N THR A 137 -12.23 2.18 39.12
CA THR A 137 -12.44 3.24 40.13
C THR A 137 -13.85 3.23 40.73
N MET A 138 -14.73 2.32 40.30
CA MET A 138 -16.14 2.25 40.68
C MET A 138 -16.90 3.57 40.46
N THR A 139 -16.55 4.31 39.40
CA THR A 139 -17.18 5.58 39.03
C THR A 139 -18.08 5.43 37.79
N ARG A 140 -19.03 6.36 37.61
CA ARG A 140 -19.84 6.40 36.38
C ARG A 140 -19.01 7.01 35.25
N LEU A 141 -18.93 6.35 34.10
CA LEU A 141 -18.31 6.92 32.90
C LEU A 141 -18.95 8.28 32.54
N GLY A 142 -18.12 9.28 32.27
CA GLY A 142 -18.50 10.68 32.10
C GLY A 142 -18.55 11.50 33.40
N SER A 143 -18.36 10.89 34.57
CA SER A 143 -18.16 11.61 35.84
C SER A 143 -16.67 11.88 36.08
N LYS A 144 -16.04 11.30 37.11
CA LYS A 144 -14.60 11.47 37.42
C LYS A 144 -13.67 10.91 36.35
N VAL A 145 -14.10 9.85 35.67
CA VAL A 145 -13.43 9.26 34.50
C VAL A 145 -14.31 9.46 33.28
N GLY A 146 -13.74 9.93 32.17
CA GLY A 146 -14.46 10.19 30.93
C GLY A 146 -13.56 10.04 29.70
N TYR A 147 -14.15 10.20 28.52
CA TYR A 147 -13.39 10.24 27.27
C TYR A 147 -13.88 11.30 26.29
N THR A 148 -13.00 11.71 25.37
CA THR A 148 -13.38 12.53 24.21
C THR A 148 -12.64 12.05 22.97
N VAL A 149 -13.38 11.65 21.95
CA VAL A 149 -12.86 11.20 20.66
C VAL A 149 -13.57 11.96 19.53
N ARG A 150 -13.07 11.89 18.29
CA ARG A 150 -13.70 12.62 17.16
C ARG A 150 -15.18 12.21 17.05
N PHE A 151 -16.05 13.21 17.14
CA PHE A 151 -17.51 13.13 17.12
C PHE A 151 -18.20 12.47 18.33
N ASP A 152 -17.52 12.23 19.45
CA ASP A 152 -18.10 11.51 20.60
C ASP A 152 -17.39 11.92 21.92
N ASP A 153 -18.10 12.69 22.75
CA ASP A 153 -17.59 13.23 24.01
C ASP A 153 -18.46 12.76 25.19
N THR A 154 -17.88 11.91 26.04
CA THR A 154 -18.45 11.47 27.31
C THR A 154 -17.55 11.94 28.44
N SER A 155 -17.50 13.27 28.61
CA SER A 155 -16.81 13.94 29.72
C SER A 155 -17.68 15.04 30.35
N SER A 156 -17.26 15.57 31.50
CA SER A 156 -17.97 16.61 32.24
C SER A 156 -16.98 17.54 32.98
N PRO A 157 -17.45 18.67 33.56
CA PRO A 157 -16.64 19.50 34.47
C PRO A 157 -16.19 18.78 35.76
N GLN A 158 -16.69 17.55 36.01
CA GLN A 158 -16.26 16.69 37.10
C GLN A 158 -15.21 15.66 36.67
N THR A 159 -14.85 15.58 35.38
CA THR A 159 -13.86 14.64 34.85
C THR A 159 -12.45 15.08 35.20
N ILE A 160 -11.75 14.20 35.93
CA ILE A 160 -10.37 14.36 36.40
C ILE A 160 -9.42 13.52 35.53
N ILE A 161 -9.76 12.26 35.25
CA ILE A 161 -9.02 11.42 34.29
C ILE A 161 -9.80 11.42 32.97
N LYS A 162 -9.17 11.94 31.91
CA LYS A 162 -9.77 12.06 30.59
C LYS A 162 -8.93 11.29 29.56
N TYR A 163 -9.50 10.24 28.99
CA TYR A 163 -8.89 9.55 27.84
C TYR A 163 -9.33 10.24 26.55
N LEU A 164 -8.42 10.59 25.67
CA LEU A 164 -8.78 11.25 24.43
C LEU A 164 -7.90 10.83 23.25
N THR A 165 -8.43 10.91 22.04
CA THR A 165 -7.57 10.72 20.86
C THR A 165 -6.64 11.91 20.69
N ASP A 166 -5.42 11.69 20.19
CA ASP A 166 -4.40 12.73 19.98
C ASP A 166 -4.94 13.99 19.28
N GLY A 167 -5.76 13.81 18.24
CA GLY A 167 -6.40 14.91 17.50
C GLY A 167 -7.41 15.72 18.31
N MET A 168 -8.00 15.16 19.37
CA MET A 168 -8.86 15.92 20.29
C MET A 168 -8.04 16.74 21.28
N LEU A 169 -6.85 16.28 21.70
CA LEU A 169 -5.95 17.10 22.52
C LEU A 169 -5.37 18.27 21.71
N LEU A 170 -4.90 18.03 20.48
CA LEU A 170 -4.48 19.09 19.55
C LEU A 170 -5.56 20.14 19.36
N ARG A 171 -6.82 19.70 19.31
CA ARG A 171 -7.99 20.57 19.17
C ARG A 171 -8.33 21.34 20.45
N GLU A 172 -8.09 20.77 21.63
CA GLU A 172 -8.24 21.49 22.89
C GLU A 172 -7.22 22.63 23.01
N ILE A 173 -6.00 22.48 22.48
CA ILE A 173 -4.97 23.55 22.43
C ILE A 173 -5.48 24.79 21.67
N LEU A 174 -6.35 24.66 20.66
CA LEU A 174 -6.95 25.80 19.96
C LEU A 174 -7.90 26.63 20.85
N SER A 175 -8.35 26.10 21.99
CA SER A 175 -9.25 26.75 22.94
C SER A 175 -8.64 27.02 24.32
N ASP A 176 -7.62 26.25 24.69
CA ASP A 176 -6.85 26.35 25.93
C ASP A 176 -5.37 26.15 25.56
N GLU A 177 -4.74 27.21 25.05
CA GLU A 177 -3.36 27.19 24.51
C GLU A 177 -2.32 26.64 25.50
N LEU A 178 -2.59 26.76 26.81
CA LEU A 178 -1.71 26.30 27.87
C LEU A 178 -2.20 24.98 28.50
N LEU A 179 -3.32 24.42 28.05
CA LEU A 179 -3.92 23.21 28.60
C LEU A 179 -4.06 23.28 30.14
N LEU A 180 -4.47 24.43 30.67
CA LEU A 180 -4.55 24.71 32.12
C LEU A 180 -5.51 23.76 32.85
N ARG A 181 -6.46 23.15 32.12
CA ARG A 181 -7.31 22.07 32.65
C ARG A 181 -6.52 20.87 33.19
N TYR A 182 -5.29 20.64 32.73
CA TYR A 182 -4.50 19.46 33.04
C TYR A 182 -3.21 19.82 33.80
N LYS A 183 -2.89 19.01 34.82
CA LYS A 183 -1.62 19.05 35.57
C LYS A 183 -0.60 18.06 35.00
N VAL A 184 -1.10 16.92 34.48
CA VAL A 184 -0.29 15.89 33.84
C VAL A 184 -0.90 15.52 32.48
N ILE A 185 -0.07 15.42 31.44
CA ILE A 185 -0.44 14.81 30.17
C ILE A 185 0.35 13.51 30.02
N VAL A 186 -0.36 12.44 29.70
CA VAL A 186 0.17 11.11 29.43
C VAL A 186 0.02 10.83 27.94
N LEU A 187 1.15 10.68 27.24
CA LEU A 187 1.22 10.35 25.82
C LEU A 187 1.49 8.85 25.69
N ASP A 188 0.45 8.07 25.43
CA ASP A 188 0.52 6.61 25.36
C ASP A 188 0.68 6.08 23.95
N GLU A 189 1.13 4.82 23.86
CA GLU A 189 1.41 4.11 22.59
C GLU A 189 2.31 4.96 21.67
N ALA A 190 3.24 5.72 22.26
CA ALA A 190 4.08 6.72 21.58
C ALA A 190 4.89 6.12 20.40
N HIS A 191 5.13 4.82 20.43
CA HIS A 191 5.76 4.04 19.39
C HIS A 191 4.95 3.88 18.09
N GLU A 192 3.62 4.15 18.08
CA GLU A 192 2.85 4.18 16.82
C GLU A 192 3.23 5.38 15.94
N ARG A 193 3.90 6.41 16.49
CA ARG A 193 4.47 7.57 15.79
C ARG A 193 3.55 8.15 14.71
N THR A 194 2.28 8.38 15.09
CA THR A 194 1.27 8.97 14.20
C THR A 194 1.55 10.46 14.01
N LEU A 195 1.06 11.03 12.90
CA LEU A 195 1.22 12.44 12.57
C LEU A 195 0.76 13.34 13.72
N ARG A 196 -0.35 12.97 14.38
CA ARG A 196 -0.94 13.75 15.48
C ARG A 196 -0.15 13.62 16.78
N THR A 197 0.41 12.44 17.05
CA THR A 197 1.29 12.20 18.20
C THR A 197 2.58 13.02 18.07
N ASP A 198 3.19 13.04 16.89
CA ASP A 198 4.41 13.80 16.62
C ASP A 198 4.20 15.32 16.71
N MET A 199 3.05 15.82 16.24
CA MET A 199 2.65 17.21 16.47
C MET A 199 2.46 17.52 17.96
N LEU A 200 1.83 16.62 18.71
CA LEU A 200 1.64 16.77 20.16
C LEU A 200 2.98 16.83 20.91
N PHE A 201 4.00 16.05 20.53
CA PHE A 201 5.30 16.10 21.20
C PHE A 201 5.90 17.51 21.17
N GLY A 202 5.99 18.15 19.98
CA GLY A 202 6.49 19.51 19.85
C GLY A 202 5.61 20.57 20.53
N MET A 203 4.28 20.44 20.39
CA MET A 203 3.33 21.38 21.01
C MET A 203 3.36 21.32 22.54
N ILE A 204 3.33 20.12 23.13
CA ILE A 204 3.33 19.94 24.58
C ILE A 204 4.69 20.34 25.17
N LYS A 205 5.82 20.06 24.48
CA LYS A 205 7.15 20.55 24.89
C LYS A 205 7.21 22.08 24.91
N LYS A 206 6.61 22.76 23.92
CA LYS A 206 6.43 24.23 23.93
C LYS A 206 5.58 24.69 25.11
N ILE A 207 4.41 24.06 25.34
CA ILE A 207 3.47 24.42 26.41
C ILE A 207 4.10 24.22 27.80
N GLN A 208 4.83 23.12 28.03
CA GLN A 208 5.54 22.87 29.29
C GLN A 208 6.55 23.99 29.59
N LYS A 209 7.36 24.38 28.59
CA LYS A 209 8.31 25.49 28.72
C LYS A 209 7.62 26.82 29.04
N VAL A 210 6.53 27.15 28.33
CA VAL A 210 5.78 28.41 28.56
C VAL A 210 5.09 28.41 29.92
N ARG A 211 4.53 27.29 30.38
CA ARG A 211 3.94 27.18 31.73
C ARG A 211 4.98 27.31 32.83
N LEU A 212 6.17 26.73 32.65
CA LEU A 212 7.25 26.87 33.63
C LEU A 212 7.72 28.33 33.74
N GLN A 213 7.80 29.05 32.62
CA GLN A 213 8.10 30.49 32.60
C GLN A 213 7.00 31.29 33.30
N LYS A 214 5.73 31.08 32.92
CA LYS A 214 4.59 31.78 33.54
C LYS A 214 4.39 31.44 35.01
N HIS A 215 4.76 30.24 35.46
CA HIS A 215 4.70 29.87 36.88
C HIS A 215 5.62 30.73 37.76
N ALA A 216 6.76 31.17 37.22
CA ALA A 216 7.67 32.08 37.92
C ALA A 216 7.14 33.53 38.01
N GLU A 217 6.11 33.87 37.22
CA GLU A 217 5.42 35.17 37.22
C GLU A 217 4.10 35.11 38.01
N ASP A 218 3.40 33.99 37.95
CA ASP A 218 2.09 33.73 38.56
C ASP A 218 2.02 32.27 39.09
N GLU A 219 2.11 32.11 40.41
CA GLU A 219 2.06 30.80 41.08
C GLU A 219 0.75 30.01 40.83
N SER A 220 -0.33 30.69 40.41
CA SER A 220 -1.59 30.02 40.06
C SER A 220 -1.46 29.18 38.78
N ILE A 221 -0.55 29.55 37.87
CA ILE A 221 -0.26 28.78 36.66
C ILE A 221 0.69 27.64 37.02
N GLN A 222 0.12 26.46 37.26
CA GLN A 222 0.86 25.30 37.69
C GLN A 222 1.75 24.70 36.57
N PRO A 223 3.01 24.29 36.85
CA PRO A 223 3.87 23.60 35.88
C PRO A 223 3.23 22.28 35.41
N LEU A 224 3.45 21.97 34.13
CA LEU A 224 2.90 20.79 33.45
C LEU A 224 3.90 19.63 33.49
N LYS A 225 3.44 18.47 33.98
CA LYS A 225 4.21 17.22 33.90
C LYS A 225 3.78 16.38 32.70
N ILE A 226 4.75 15.66 32.12
CA ILE A 226 4.57 14.82 30.93
C ILE A 226 4.99 13.39 31.27
N VAL A 227 4.14 12.41 30.95
CA VAL A 227 4.49 10.98 30.97
C VAL A 227 4.43 10.47 29.54
N ILE A 228 5.49 9.82 29.06
CA ILE A 228 5.52 9.21 27.72
C ILE A 228 5.55 7.70 27.92
N MET A 229 4.55 7.00 27.41
CA MET A 229 4.44 5.55 27.59
C MET A 229 4.70 4.85 26.25
N SER A 230 5.67 3.93 26.25
CA SER A 230 6.06 3.18 25.07
C SER A 230 6.19 1.68 25.38
N ALA A 231 6.10 0.86 24.33
CA ALA A 231 6.35 -0.57 24.36
C ALA A 231 7.66 -0.97 23.64
N THR A 232 8.36 -0.02 23.01
CA THR A 232 9.58 -0.25 22.23
C THR A 232 10.82 0.26 22.94
N LEU A 233 11.99 -0.26 22.54
CA LEU A 233 13.31 0.11 23.07
C LEU A 233 13.79 1.51 22.64
N ASP A 234 13.08 2.18 21.73
CA ASP A 234 13.42 3.51 21.18
C ASP A 234 13.21 4.68 22.17
N ALA A 235 13.27 4.41 23.47
CA ALA A 235 13.16 5.41 24.52
C ALA A 235 14.33 6.42 24.52
N GLU A 236 15.46 6.10 23.90
CA GLU A 236 16.58 7.03 23.79
C GLU A 236 16.21 8.24 22.91
N LYS A 237 15.56 8.06 21.73
CA LYS A 237 15.07 9.20 20.91
C LYS A 237 14.04 10.05 21.65
N PHE A 238 13.11 9.43 22.38
CA PHE A 238 12.16 10.17 23.24
C PHE A 238 12.88 10.93 24.36
N SER A 239 13.90 10.33 24.98
CA SER A 239 14.68 10.96 26.04
C SER A 239 15.42 12.19 25.51
N GLU A 240 16.15 12.05 24.41
CA GLU A 240 16.88 13.15 23.76
C GLU A 240 15.93 14.29 23.36
N PHE A 241 14.80 13.97 22.70
CA PHE A 241 13.82 14.97 22.31
C PHE A 241 13.22 15.71 23.53
N PHE A 242 12.98 15.03 24.65
CA PHE A 242 12.50 15.65 25.90
C PHE A 242 13.65 16.01 26.87
N ASN A 243 14.73 16.59 26.35
CA ASN A 243 15.84 17.17 27.13
C ASN A 243 16.61 16.18 28.02
N ASN A 244 16.82 14.95 27.54
CA ASN A 244 17.35 13.80 28.29
C ASN A 244 16.45 13.34 29.45
N ALA A 245 15.13 13.30 29.24
CA ALA A 245 14.15 12.81 30.21
C ALA A 245 14.49 11.40 30.71
N LYS A 246 14.24 11.13 32.00
CA LYS A 246 14.53 9.82 32.62
C LYS A 246 13.66 8.72 32.02
N ILE A 247 14.27 7.56 31.80
CA ILE A 247 13.63 6.35 31.29
C ILE A 247 13.49 5.35 32.44
N LEU A 248 12.26 4.92 32.72
CA LEU A 248 11.93 3.84 33.63
C LEU A 248 11.52 2.61 32.81
N TYR A 249 12.13 1.46 33.08
CA TYR A 249 11.80 0.20 32.39
C TYR A 249 11.07 -0.74 33.34
N VAL A 250 9.82 -1.04 33.01
CA VAL A 250 8.97 -1.97 33.77
C VAL A 250 9.07 -3.34 33.12
N SER A 251 9.86 -4.23 33.73
CA SER A 251 9.98 -5.63 33.34
C SER A 251 8.61 -6.30 33.31
N GLY A 252 8.18 -6.78 32.13
CA GLY A 252 6.93 -7.49 32.00
C GLY A 252 6.97 -8.91 32.56
N ARG A 253 5.80 -9.54 32.59
CA ARG A 253 5.63 -10.98 32.85
C ARG A 253 5.28 -11.70 31.55
N LEU A 254 6.07 -11.52 30.50
CA LEU A 254 5.95 -12.39 29.33
C LEU A 254 6.53 -13.76 29.64
N TYR A 255 5.82 -14.80 29.22
CA TYR A 255 6.38 -16.13 29.12
C TYR A 255 7.32 -16.20 27.92
N PRO A 256 8.34 -17.08 27.94
CA PRO A 256 9.27 -17.22 26.83
C PRO A 256 8.54 -17.59 25.54
N VAL A 257 9.01 -17.01 24.42
CA VAL A 257 8.52 -17.30 23.07
C VAL A 257 9.68 -17.74 22.20
N ASP A 258 9.66 -19.00 21.77
CA ASP A 258 10.66 -19.50 20.82
C ASP A 258 10.41 -18.88 19.44
N THR A 259 11.46 -18.40 18.78
CA THR A 259 11.37 -17.79 17.44
C THR A 259 12.02 -18.69 16.41
N MET A 260 11.23 -19.11 15.42
CA MET A 260 11.64 -19.94 14.30
C MET A 260 11.65 -19.12 13.01
N PHE A 261 12.62 -19.36 12.14
CA PHE A 261 12.74 -18.75 10.80
C PHE A 261 12.67 -19.82 9.72
N THR A 262 12.26 -19.46 8.51
CA THR A 262 12.40 -20.36 7.35
C THR A 262 13.87 -20.47 6.95
N ALA A 263 14.28 -21.64 6.46
CA ALA A 263 15.64 -21.84 5.96
C ALA A 263 15.88 -21.09 4.64
N GLU A 264 14.85 -21.01 3.80
CA GLU A 264 14.88 -20.37 2.48
C GLU A 264 13.75 -19.32 2.36
N PRO A 265 13.91 -18.28 1.51
CA PRO A 265 12.86 -17.30 1.23
C PRO A 265 11.61 -17.95 0.63
N GLN A 266 10.43 -17.54 1.10
CA GLN A 266 9.15 -18.08 0.62
C GLN A 266 8.59 -17.19 -0.50
N ALA A 267 8.41 -17.76 -1.70
CA ALA A 267 7.89 -17.02 -2.86
C ALA A 267 6.39 -16.69 -2.73
N ASP A 268 5.60 -17.62 -2.19
CA ASP A 268 4.20 -17.40 -1.84
C ASP A 268 4.02 -17.50 -0.32
N TYR A 269 3.78 -16.34 0.30
CA TYR A 269 3.55 -16.26 1.74
C TYR A 269 2.17 -16.76 2.16
N LEU A 270 1.18 -16.84 1.25
CA LEU A 270 -0.15 -17.37 1.56
C LEU A 270 -0.11 -18.90 1.67
N ASP A 271 0.56 -19.57 0.74
CA ASP A 271 0.79 -21.02 0.82
C ASP A 271 1.65 -21.38 2.03
N ALA A 272 2.77 -20.67 2.25
CA ALA A 272 3.60 -20.86 3.43
C ALA A 272 2.83 -20.61 4.76
N CYS A 273 1.89 -19.65 4.80
CA CYS A 273 0.97 -19.48 5.92
C CYS A 273 0.04 -20.70 6.08
N LEU A 274 -0.59 -21.16 5.00
CA LEU A 274 -1.52 -22.30 5.00
C LEU A 274 -0.85 -23.57 5.53
N VAL A 275 0.30 -23.93 4.96
CA VAL A 275 1.12 -25.07 5.37
C VAL A 275 1.49 -24.96 6.85
N SER A 276 1.94 -23.79 7.30
CA SER A 276 2.30 -23.55 8.71
C SER A 276 1.11 -23.70 9.67
N ILE A 277 -0.09 -23.21 9.29
CA ILE A 277 -1.32 -23.39 10.09
C ILE A 277 -1.61 -24.88 10.30
N PHE A 278 -1.59 -25.68 9.23
CA PHE A 278 -1.90 -27.11 9.32
C PHE A 278 -0.80 -27.92 10.03
N GLN A 279 0.47 -27.59 9.83
CA GLN A 279 1.58 -28.21 10.59
C GLN A 279 1.43 -27.96 12.11
N ILE A 280 1.19 -26.71 12.52
CA ILE A 280 0.98 -26.36 13.94
C ILE A 280 -0.30 -27.02 14.47
N HIS A 281 -1.36 -27.10 13.67
CA HIS A 281 -2.62 -27.73 14.06
C HIS A 281 -2.46 -29.22 14.37
N VAL A 282 -1.71 -29.96 13.53
CA VAL A 282 -1.51 -31.41 13.66
C VAL A 282 -0.44 -31.76 14.71
N ASN A 283 0.70 -31.05 14.71
CA ASN A 283 1.88 -31.46 15.47
C ASN A 283 2.00 -30.80 16.85
N ASN A 284 1.38 -29.63 17.07
CA ASN A 284 1.58 -28.85 18.29
C ASN A 284 0.37 -28.96 19.25
N PRO A 285 0.61 -28.92 20.59
CA PRO A 285 -0.44 -29.01 21.60
C PRO A 285 -1.42 -27.81 21.56
N LYS A 286 -2.51 -27.89 22.34
CA LYS A 286 -3.54 -26.84 22.40
C LYS A 286 -2.97 -25.43 22.59
N GLY A 287 -3.60 -24.49 21.89
CA GLY A 287 -3.27 -23.07 21.83
C GLY A 287 -3.73 -22.49 20.49
N ASP A 288 -4.27 -21.27 20.49
CA ASP A 288 -4.79 -20.64 19.28
C ASP A 288 -3.66 -20.02 18.43
N ILE A 289 -3.92 -19.89 17.13
CA ILE A 289 -2.98 -19.40 16.12
C ILE A 289 -3.36 -17.98 15.72
N LEU A 290 -2.38 -17.06 15.73
CA LEU A 290 -2.51 -15.71 15.18
C LEU A 290 -1.58 -15.55 13.97
N VAL A 291 -2.15 -15.22 12.82
CA VAL A 291 -1.43 -15.04 11.56
C VAL A 291 -1.45 -13.57 11.18
N PHE A 292 -0.28 -12.98 10.95
CA PHE A 292 -0.16 -11.62 10.44
C PHE A 292 -0.08 -11.62 8.91
N LEU A 293 -1.00 -10.89 8.27
CA LEU A 293 -1.14 -10.75 6.82
C LEU A 293 -1.25 -9.27 6.42
N PRO A 294 -0.83 -8.90 5.19
CA PRO A 294 -0.69 -7.49 4.80
C PRO A 294 -1.99 -6.76 4.47
N GLY A 295 -3.12 -7.45 4.27
CA GLY A 295 -4.39 -6.79 3.93
C GLY A 295 -5.59 -7.73 3.77
N GLN A 296 -6.75 -7.12 3.48
CA GLN A 296 -8.05 -7.82 3.36
C GLN A 296 -8.03 -8.97 2.34
N ASP A 297 -7.55 -8.72 1.12
CA ASP A 297 -7.57 -9.71 0.02
C ASP A 297 -6.85 -11.01 0.45
N ALA A 298 -5.66 -10.87 1.02
CA ALA A 298 -4.85 -11.97 1.58
C ALA A 298 -5.56 -12.72 2.72
N ILE A 299 -6.26 -11.99 3.60
CA ILE A 299 -7.01 -12.58 4.71
C ILE A 299 -8.23 -13.35 4.20
N GLU A 300 -8.99 -12.81 3.25
CA GLU A 300 -10.17 -13.47 2.68
C GLU A 300 -9.78 -14.72 1.89
N SER A 301 -8.74 -14.65 1.05
CA SER A 301 -8.20 -15.82 0.33
C SER A 301 -7.72 -16.91 1.29
N LEU A 302 -6.92 -16.57 2.31
CA LEU A 302 -6.46 -17.58 3.28
C LEU A 302 -7.59 -18.10 4.16
N THR A 303 -8.61 -17.29 4.48
CA THR A 303 -9.81 -17.75 5.20
C THR A 303 -10.55 -18.81 4.38
N ALA A 304 -10.72 -18.60 3.08
CA ALA A 304 -11.36 -19.57 2.18
C ALA A 304 -10.57 -20.89 2.14
N LEU A 305 -9.25 -20.82 1.90
CA LEU A 305 -8.37 -21.99 1.86
C LEU A 305 -8.36 -22.76 3.19
N VAL A 306 -8.21 -22.07 4.34
CA VAL A 306 -8.25 -22.73 5.65
C VAL A 306 -9.59 -23.45 5.88
N ASN A 307 -10.71 -22.84 5.49
CA ASN A 307 -12.02 -23.47 5.63
C ASN A 307 -12.16 -24.71 4.71
N GLU A 308 -11.75 -24.60 3.44
CA GLU A 308 -11.78 -25.68 2.45
C GLU A 308 -10.97 -26.91 2.90
N TYR A 309 -9.71 -26.71 3.26
CA TYR A 309 -8.85 -27.79 3.76
C TYR A 309 -9.30 -28.31 5.13
N SER A 310 -9.90 -27.47 5.99
CA SER A 310 -10.43 -27.93 7.28
C SER A 310 -11.62 -28.88 7.15
N ALA A 311 -12.40 -28.77 6.06
CA ALA A 311 -13.51 -29.69 5.77
C ALA A 311 -13.03 -31.11 5.42
N GLN A 312 -11.76 -31.26 5.01
CA GLN A 312 -11.13 -32.55 4.68
C GLN A 312 -10.47 -33.24 5.90
N LEU A 313 -10.44 -32.58 7.07
CA LEU A 313 -9.91 -33.16 8.30
C LEU A 313 -10.79 -34.33 8.79
N ARG A 314 -10.17 -35.34 9.41
CA ARG A 314 -10.90 -36.54 9.88
C ARG A 314 -11.84 -36.16 11.02
N PRO A 315 -13.06 -36.73 11.12
CA PRO A 315 -14.05 -36.35 12.14
C PRO A 315 -13.59 -36.45 13.61
N GLN A 316 -12.53 -37.21 13.88
CA GLN A 316 -11.94 -37.44 15.20
C GLN A 316 -10.86 -36.41 15.58
N GLN A 317 -10.40 -35.56 14.65
CA GLN A 317 -9.39 -34.53 14.90
C GLN A 317 -9.99 -33.27 15.54
N GLN A 318 -9.14 -32.42 16.14
CA GLN A 318 -9.54 -31.10 16.61
C GLN A 318 -10.04 -30.28 15.41
N ARG A 319 -11.13 -29.52 15.54
CA ARG A 319 -11.63 -28.65 14.46
C ARG A 319 -10.82 -27.37 14.35
N LEU A 320 -10.81 -26.75 13.17
CA LEU A 320 -10.30 -25.40 12.97
C LEU A 320 -11.46 -24.40 12.87
N LEU A 321 -11.28 -23.21 13.44
CA LEU A 321 -12.19 -22.07 13.29
C LEU A 321 -11.41 -20.86 12.79
N ALA A 322 -11.52 -20.56 11.50
CA ALA A 322 -10.93 -19.36 10.92
C ALA A 322 -11.69 -18.09 11.35
N CYS A 323 -10.97 -17.04 11.74
CA CYS A 323 -11.52 -15.77 12.20
C CYS A 323 -10.75 -14.59 11.57
N PRO A 324 -11.28 -13.96 10.50
CA PRO A 324 -10.64 -12.80 9.88
C PRO A 324 -10.70 -11.56 10.79
N LEU A 325 -9.67 -10.71 10.74
CA LEU A 325 -9.57 -9.46 11.51
C LEU A 325 -8.86 -8.34 10.73
N PHE A 326 -9.65 -7.48 10.09
CA PHE A 326 -9.19 -6.30 9.36
C PHE A 326 -10.12 -5.10 9.56
N ALA A 327 -9.64 -3.88 9.24
CA ALA A 327 -10.29 -2.63 9.64
C ALA A 327 -11.74 -2.48 9.13
N ALA A 328 -11.98 -2.85 7.88
CA ALA A 328 -13.30 -2.76 7.22
C ALA A 328 -14.32 -3.81 7.71
N LEU A 329 -13.91 -4.78 8.53
CA LEU A 329 -14.78 -5.86 9.00
C LEU A 329 -15.86 -5.29 9.95
N PRO A 330 -17.14 -5.70 9.85
CA PRO A 330 -18.19 -5.25 10.76
C PRO A 330 -17.85 -5.52 12.24
N PRO A 331 -18.07 -4.58 13.19
CA PRO A 331 -17.62 -4.77 14.57
C PRO A 331 -18.23 -5.96 15.32
N SER A 332 -19.42 -6.45 14.93
CA SER A 332 -19.98 -7.70 15.45
C SER A 332 -19.23 -8.95 14.97
N GLN A 333 -18.53 -8.88 13.84
CA GLN A 333 -17.63 -9.92 13.37
C GLN A 333 -16.22 -9.76 13.98
N GLN A 334 -15.72 -8.51 14.11
CA GLN A 334 -14.48 -8.25 14.85
C GLN A 334 -14.57 -8.77 16.30
N GLN A 335 -15.74 -8.69 16.93
CA GLN A 335 -15.92 -9.17 18.31
C GLN A 335 -15.73 -10.70 18.45
N LYS A 336 -15.98 -11.49 17.40
CA LYS A 336 -15.85 -12.96 17.43
C LYS A 336 -14.43 -13.45 17.76
N VAL A 337 -13.40 -12.63 17.52
CA VAL A 337 -12.02 -13.03 17.84
C VAL A 337 -11.78 -13.14 19.35
N PHE A 338 -12.58 -12.44 20.16
CA PHE A 338 -12.50 -12.47 21.63
C PHE A 338 -13.34 -13.59 22.25
N ASP A 339 -14.30 -14.14 21.51
CA ASP A 339 -15.14 -15.23 22.00
C ASP A 339 -14.28 -16.50 22.22
N PRO A 340 -14.57 -17.31 23.25
CA PRO A 340 -13.88 -18.56 23.48
C PRO A 340 -14.18 -19.55 22.35
N ALA A 341 -13.17 -20.33 21.95
CA ALA A 341 -13.35 -21.38 20.95
C ALA A 341 -14.30 -22.47 21.48
N PRO A 342 -15.15 -23.06 20.62
CA PRO A 342 -15.96 -24.22 21.00
C PRO A 342 -15.10 -25.41 21.47
N GLU A 343 -15.69 -26.34 22.20
CA GLU A 343 -14.98 -27.56 22.62
C GLU A 343 -14.38 -28.32 21.43
N ASN A 344 -13.21 -28.92 21.67
CA ASN A 344 -12.39 -29.59 20.66
C ASN A 344 -12.15 -28.79 19.36
N THR A 345 -12.08 -27.46 19.45
CA THR A 345 -11.79 -26.55 18.32
C THR A 345 -10.52 -25.75 18.62
N ARG A 346 -9.76 -25.35 17.60
CA ARG A 346 -8.63 -24.40 17.66
C ARG A 346 -8.97 -23.20 16.79
N LYS A 347 -8.80 -21.99 17.33
CA LYS A 347 -9.08 -20.75 16.61
C LYS A 347 -7.84 -20.33 15.81
N VAL A 348 -8.05 -19.89 14.58
CA VAL A 348 -7.02 -19.35 13.67
C VAL A 348 -7.43 -17.95 13.30
N ILE A 349 -6.78 -16.96 13.89
CA ILE A 349 -7.08 -15.54 13.65
C ILE A 349 -6.17 -15.03 12.54
N LEU A 350 -6.78 -14.55 11.47
CA LEU A 350 -6.11 -14.06 10.27
C LEU A 350 -6.21 -12.54 10.27
N SER A 351 -5.13 -11.86 10.67
CA SER A 351 -5.18 -10.44 11.05
C SER A 351 -4.18 -9.57 10.30
N THR A 352 -4.56 -8.30 10.13
CA THR A 352 -3.62 -7.20 9.84
C THR A 352 -2.86 -6.77 11.11
N ASN A 353 -2.03 -5.73 11.03
CA ASN A 353 -1.36 -5.08 12.17
C ASN A 353 -2.32 -4.53 13.25
N ILE A 354 -3.65 -4.64 13.08
CA ILE A 354 -4.64 -4.38 14.14
C ILE A 354 -4.34 -5.17 15.43
N ALA A 355 -3.88 -6.42 15.31
CA ALA A 355 -3.53 -7.28 16.44
C ALA A 355 -2.12 -7.03 17.03
N GLU A 356 -1.35 -6.08 16.47
CA GLU A 356 0.09 -5.89 16.75
C GLU A 356 0.39 -5.07 18.02
N THR A 357 -0.46 -4.09 18.35
CA THR A 357 -0.28 -3.15 19.49
C THR A 357 -1.52 -3.14 20.41
N SER A 358 -2.64 -2.57 19.97
CA SER A 358 -3.69 -2.08 20.88
C SER A 358 -4.82 -3.08 21.22
N ILE A 359 -4.69 -4.36 20.87
CA ILE A 359 -5.71 -5.40 21.17
C ILE A 359 -5.07 -6.60 21.86
N THR A 360 -5.70 -7.12 22.92
CA THR A 360 -5.34 -8.41 23.55
C THR A 360 -6.34 -9.46 23.11
N ILE A 361 -5.90 -10.53 22.47
CA ILE A 361 -6.74 -11.69 22.18
C ILE A 361 -6.31 -12.83 23.12
N PRO A 362 -7.23 -13.41 23.92
CA PRO A 362 -6.91 -14.52 24.81
C PRO A 362 -6.70 -15.83 24.03
N GLY A 363 -5.93 -16.75 24.61
CA GLY A 363 -5.68 -18.10 24.08
C GLY A 363 -4.59 -18.22 23.01
N ILE A 364 -4.01 -17.10 22.53
CA ILE A 364 -2.94 -17.12 21.53
C ILE A 364 -1.67 -17.75 22.10
N LYS A 365 -1.16 -18.76 21.41
CA LYS A 365 0.09 -19.46 21.75
C LYS A 365 1.06 -19.57 20.57
N TYR A 366 0.52 -19.58 19.35
CA TYR A 366 1.30 -19.67 18.13
C TYR A 366 1.10 -18.42 17.29
N VAL A 367 2.19 -17.80 16.86
CA VAL A 367 2.17 -16.67 15.92
C VAL A 367 2.80 -17.11 14.61
N ILE A 368 2.18 -16.79 13.49
CA ILE A 368 2.77 -16.90 12.15
C ILE A 368 2.92 -15.46 11.62
N ASP A 369 4.12 -15.08 11.22
CA ASP A 369 4.42 -13.75 10.72
C ASP A 369 4.99 -13.82 9.29
N CYS A 370 4.27 -13.26 8.32
CA CYS A 370 4.74 -13.16 6.94
C CYS A 370 5.79 -12.06 6.71
N GLY A 371 6.09 -11.23 7.73
CA GLY A 371 7.11 -10.16 7.61
C GLY A 371 6.67 -8.94 6.81
N LEU A 372 5.39 -8.85 6.43
CA LEU A 372 4.85 -7.78 5.57
C LEU A 372 3.75 -6.97 6.25
N ALA A 373 3.57 -5.74 5.78
CA ALA A 373 2.44 -4.86 6.08
C ALA A 373 2.12 -3.93 4.89
N LYS A 374 0.87 -3.49 4.75
CA LYS A 374 0.53 -2.37 3.85
C LYS A 374 0.64 -1.04 4.62
N LEU A 375 1.48 -0.13 4.13
CA LEU A 375 1.72 1.20 4.72
C LEU A 375 1.26 2.30 3.76
N ARG A 376 0.73 3.40 4.31
CA ARG A 376 0.42 4.60 3.52
C ARG A 376 1.70 5.37 3.22
N GLY A 377 1.89 5.74 1.96
CA GLY A 377 2.99 6.57 1.48
C GLY A 377 2.50 7.67 0.54
N PHE A 378 2.87 8.91 0.84
CA PHE A 378 2.56 10.10 0.06
C PHE A 378 3.76 10.53 -0.79
N ASN A 379 3.54 10.73 -2.09
CA ASN A 379 4.55 11.29 -2.98
C ASN A 379 4.32 12.80 -3.15
N PRO A 380 5.17 13.69 -2.57
CA PRO A 380 4.93 15.13 -2.59
C PRO A 380 5.10 15.78 -3.96
N LYS A 381 5.85 15.16 -4.90
CA LYS A 381 5.98 15.67 -6.28
C LYS A 381 4.69 15.47 -7.08
N ILE A 382 3.97 14.40 -6.78
CA ILE A 382 2.78 13.94 -7.52
C ILE A 382 1.48 14.35 -6.80
N GLY A 383 1.52 14.53 -5.47
CA GLY A 383 0.34 14.80 -4.66
C GLY A 383 -0.55 13.57 -4.42
N VAL A 384 -0.03 12.35 -4.62
CA VAL A 384 -0.81 11.10 -4.49
C VAL A 384 -0.43 10.34 -3.24
N GLU A 385 -1.45 9.87 -2.53
CA GLU A 385 -1.33 8.84 -1.50
C GLU A 385 -1.46 7.44 -2.14
N SER A 386 -0.59 6.55 -1.70
CA SER A 386 -0.50 5.16 -2.15
C SER A 386 -0.48 4.24 -0.94
N LEU A 387 -1.09 3.05 -1.06
CA LEU A 387 -1.05 2.03 -0.03
C LEU A 387 -0.15 0.90 -0.53
N LEU A 388 1.13 0.97 -0.17
CA LEU A 388 2.16 0.09 -0.68
C LEU A 388 2.44 -1.06 0.28
N LEU A 389 2.78 -2.22 -0.28
CA LEU A 389 3.28 -3.37 0.48
C LEU A 389 4.73 -3.09 0.87
N HIS A 390 5.07 -3.30 2.14
CA HIS A 390 6.40 -3.04 2.68
C HIS A 390 6.80 -4.16 3.66
N PRO A 391 8.10 -4.54 3.74
CA PRO A 391 8.63 -5.28 4.87
C PRO A 391 8.37 -4.55 6.19
N ILE A 392 8.14 -5.29 7.26
CA ILE A 392 8.00 -4.73 8.61
C ILE A 392 9.36 -4.33 9.20
N SER A 393 9.35 -3.55 10.28
CA SER A 393 10.55 -3.28 11.06
C SER A 393 10.82 -4.39 12.09
N LYS A 394 12.06 -4.48 12.61
CA LYS A 394 12.40 -5.41 13.70
C LYS A 394 11.53 -5.16 14.93
N SER A 395 11.29 -3.89 15.27
CA SER A 395 10.40 -3.45 16.34
C SER A 395 8.96 -4.01 16.17
N SER A 396 8.41 -3.96 14.96
CA SER A 396 7.11 -4.58 14.61
C SER A 396 7.15 -6.11 14.74
N ALA A 397 8.18 -6.76 14.21
CA ALA A 397 8.36 -8.22 14.31
C ALA A 397 8.43 -8.70 15.78
N TRP A 398 9.08 -7.95 16.67
CA TRP A 398 9.11 -8.24 18.11
C TRP A 398 7.73 -8.08 18.76
N GLN A 399 6.96 -7.05 18.41
CA GLN A 399 5.58 -6.88 18.91
C GLN A 399 4.63 -8.00 18.45
N ARG A 400 4.81 -8.50 17.21
CA ARG A 400 4.12 -9.69 16.69
C ARG A 400 4.50 -10.95 17.46
N THR A 401 5.80 -11.17 17.66
CA THR A 401 6.35 -12.29 18.45
C THR A 401 5.79 -12.30 19.87
N GLY A 402 5.77 -11.14 20.53
CA GLY A 402 5.22 -10.95 21.88
C GLY A 402 3.72 -11.25 22.03
N ARG A 403 2.98 -11.56 20.93
CA ARG A 403 1.57 -11.97 21.03
C ARG A 403 1.40 -13.42 21.47
N ALA A 404 2.41 -14.26 21.26
CA ALA A 404 2.42 -15.65 21.71
C ALA A 404 2.67 -15.81 23.22
N GLY A 405 3.38 -14.87 23.85
CA GLY A 405 3.92 -15.01 25.23
C GLY A 405 3.06 -14.42 26.35
N ARG A 406 1.82 -13.98 26.07
CA ARG A 406 1.02 -13.16 27.00
C ARG A 406 0.34 -13.93 28.12
N GLU A 407 -0.07 -15.17 27.86
CA GLU A 407 -0.81 -16.01 28.83
C GLU A 407 -0.06 -17.30 29.19
N ALA A 408 0.79 -17.79 28.28
CA ALA A 408 1.62 -18.98 28.46
C ALA A 408 2.85 -18.90 27.51
N ALA A 409 3.80 -19.83 27.67
CA ALA A 409 4.92 -19.96 26.74
C ALA A 409 4.43 -20.36 25.34
N GLY A 410 5.01 -19.75 24.31
CA GLY A 410 4.50 -19.83 22.93
C GLY A 410 5.61 -19.94 21.88
N VAL A 411 5.23 -19.95 20.61
CA VAL A 411 6.17 -20.04 19.48
C VAL A 411 5.77 -19.04 18.39
N CYS A 412 6.76 -18.33 17.82
CA CYS A 412 6.60 -17.46 16.67
C CYS A 412 7.33 -18.05 15.46
N TYR A 413 6.58 -18.31 14.38
CA TYR A 413 7.06 -18.81 13.10
C TYR A 413 7.13 -17.65 12.10
N ARG A 414 8.34 -17.23 11.76
CA ARG A 414 8.61 -16.16 10.78
C ARG A 414 8.83 -16.79 9.42
N LEU A 415 8.01 -16.42 8.43
CA LEU A 415 8.05 -16.98 7.06
C LEU A 415 9.13 -16.33 6.17
N TYR A 416 10.19 -15.86 6.81
CA TYR A 416 11.35 -15.21 6.23
C TYR A 416 12.61 -15.71 6.95
N THR A 417 13.75 -15.61 6.28
CA THR A 417 15.01 -16.13 6.81
C THR A 417 15.56 -15.26 7.93
N GLU A 418 16.44 -15.82 8.76
CA GLU A 418 17.11 -15.05 9.82
C GLU A 418 18.00 -13.93 9.24
N GLY A 419 18.59 -14.14 8.05
CA GLY A 419 19.29 -13.10 7.29
C GLY A 419 18.36 -11.93 6.95
N ALA A 420 17.23 -12.22 6.31
CA ALA A 420 16.23 -11.22 5.96
C ALA A 420 15.70 -10.45 7.19
N PHE A 421 15.60 -11.09 8.36
CA PHE A 421 15.26 -10.41 9.61
C PHE A 421 16.32 -9.41 10.09
N ARG A 422 17.61 -9.73 9.93
CA ARG A 422 18.71 -8.83 10.30
C ARG A 422 18.77 -7.60 9.40
N ASP A 423 18.41 -7.77 8.13
CA ASP A 423 18.35 -6.71 7.11
C ASP A 423 17.11 -5.80 7.22
N LEU A 424 16.11 -6.13 8.06
CA LEU A 424 14.97 -5.24 8.30
C LEU A 424 15.41 -3.96 9.02
N GLU A 425 14.78 -2.83 8.69
CA GLU A 425 14.89 -1.59 9.47
C GLU A 425 14.52 -1.82 10.95
N ASP A 426 15.22 -1.17 11.88
CA ASP A 426 14.96 -1.38 13.31
C ASP A 426 13.56 -0.87 13.72
N ASP A 427 13.18 0.33 13.26
CA ASP A 427 11.90 0.99 13.55
C ASP A 427 11.09 1.28 12.28
N THR A 428 9.77 1.42 12.44
CA THR A 428 8.89 1.84 11.34
C THR A 428 9.00 3.35 11.13
N VAL A 429 9.22 3.79 9.89
CA VAL A 429 9.29 5.22 9.52
C VAL A 429 8.03 5.97 10.02
N PRO A 430 8.17 7.09 10.76
CA PRO A 430 7.05 7.79 11.39
C PRO A 430 6.10 8.41 10.35
N GLU A 431 4.81 8.53 10.70
CA GLU A 431 3.78 8.96 9.75
C GLU A 431 4.04 10.35 9.16
N ILE A 432 4.59 11.27 9.96
CA ILE A 432 4.95 12.64 9.54
C ILE A 432 5.90 12.71 8.34
N ARG A 433 6.69 11.67 8.06
CA ARG A 433 7.57 11.61 6.88
C ARG A 433 6.90 11.03 5.63
N ARG A 434 5.69 10.46 5.74
CA ARG A 434 5.06 9.64 4.68
C ARG A 434 3.60 9.97 4.37
N CYS A 435 3.03 11.06 4.90
CA CYS A 435 1.64 11.50 4.64
C CYS A 435 1.57 12.91 4.04
N ASN A 436 0.39 13.33 3.55
CA ASN A 436 0.15 14.75 3.29
C ASN A 436 0.13 15.53 4.63
N LEU A 437 0.73 16.72 4.64
CA LEU A 437 0.89 17.57 5.83
C LEU A 437 -0.05 18.78 5.84
N ALA A 438 -0.87 19.02 4.81
CA ALA A 438 -1.74 20.21 4.73
C ALA A 438 -2.62 20.42 5.98
N ALA A 439 -3.33 19.39 6.44
CA ALA A 439 -4.16 19.47 7.66
C ALA A 439 -3.35 19.71 8.94
N ALA A 440 -2.16 19.10 9.04
CA ALA A 440 -1.23 19.28 10.16
C ALA A 440 -0.66 20.70 10.20
N VAL A 441 -0.21 21.22 9.06
CA VAL A 441 0.33 22.56 8.89
C VAL A 441 -0.72 23.63 9.20
N LEU A 442 -1.98 23.43 8.77
CA LEU A 442 -3.09 24.31 9.13
C LEU A 442 -3.30 24.37 10.65
N SER A 443 -3.29 23.21 11.32
CA SER A 443 -3.45 23.12 12.77
C SER A 443 -2.27 23.74 13.54
N LEU A 444 -1.02 23.56 13.07
CA LEU A 444 0.15 24.22 13.65
C LEU A 444 0.04 25.75 13.53
N LYS A 445 -0.32 26.29 12.36
CA LYS A 445 -0.52 27.73 12.20
C LYS A 445 -1.66 28.27 13.06
N ALA A 446 -2.77 27.53 13.17
CA ALA A 446 -3.91 27.91 14.02
C ALA A 446 -3.58 27.90 15.52
N THR A 447 -2.62 27.09 15.97
CA THR A 447 -2.10 27.10 17.35
C THR A 447 -0.95 28.11 17.57
N GLY A 448 -0.76 29.08 16.67
CA GLY A 448 0.26 30.12 16.81
C GLY A 448 1.69 29.66 16.53
N ILE A 449 1.89 28.67 15.67
CA ILE A 449 3.21 28.33 15.09
C ILE A 449 3.36 29.05 13.75
N GLU A 450 4.04 30.20 13.77
CA GLU A 450 4.32 30.99 12.57
C GLU A 450 5.32 30.25 11.66
N ASN A 451 6.53 29.99 12.18
CA ASN A 451 7.59 29.30 11.46
C ASN A 451 7.54 27.78 11.65
N ILE A 452 6.92 27.12 10.69
CA ILE A 452 6.79 25.65 10.64
C ILE A 452 8.15 24.97 10.40
N LEU A 453 9.09 25.61 9.69
CA LEU A 453 10.39 25.02 9.36
C LEU A 453 11.31 24.89 10.58
N GLU A 454 11.09 25.74 11.59
CA GLU A 454 11.81 25.76 12.87
C GLU A 454 11.06 25.07 14.00
N PHE A 455 9.86 24.53 13.74
CA PHE A 455 9.10 23.78 14.74
C PHE A 455 9.91 22.56 15.22
N ASP A 456 9.80 22.28 16.51
CA ASP A 456 10.56 21.24 17.20
C ASP A 456 9.94 19.86 16.96
N TYR A 457 10.12 19.35 15.74
CA TYR A 457 9.73 17.99 15.37
C TYR A 457 10.70 16.96 15.95
N MET A 458 10.15 15.87 16.49
CA MET A 458 10.93 14.67 16.84
C MET A 458 11.59 14.06 15.61
N ASP A 459 10.83 13.84 14.54
CA ASP A 459 11.37 13.53 13.21
C ASP A 459 10.91 14.58 12.19
N ARG A 460 11.85 15.38 11.70
CA ARG A 460 11.53 16.44 10.72
C ARG A 460 11.00 15.83 9.41
N PRO A 461 9.86 16.32 8.86
CA PRO A 461 9.39 15.95 7.53
C PRO A 461 10.30 16.52 6.43
N SER A 462 10.14 16.02 5.20
CA SER A 462 10.89 16.55 4.06
C SER A 462 10.49 18.00 3.75
N ARG A 463 11.44 18.84 3.32
CA ARG A 463 11.15 20.21 2.90
C ARG A 463 10.14 20.26 1.75
N ALA A 464 10.22 19.31 0.81
CA ALA A 464 9.27 19.20 -0.30
C ALA A 464 7.84 18.93 0.19
N SER A 465 7.66 18.08 1.19
CA SER A 465 6.34 17.81 1.81
C SER A 465 5.77 19.04 2.51
N LEU A 466 6.60 19.82 3.22
CA LEU A 466 6.18 21.06 3.88
C LEU A 466 5.84 22.17 2.88
N VAL A 467 6.66 22.36 1.84
CA VAL A 467 6.38 23.33 0.77
C VAL A 467 5.08 22.96 0.06
N ARG A 468 4.88 21.68 -0.30
CA ARG A 468 3.65 21.23 -0.95
C ARG A 468 2.40 21.47 -0.09
N ALA A 469 2.49 21.23 1.22
CA ALA A 469 1.41 21.52 2.15
C ALA A 469 1.10 23.02 2.25
N LEU A 470 2.12 23.89 2.19
CA LEU A 470 1.93 25.35 2.14
C LEU A 470 1.32 25.81 0.82
N GLU A 471 1.76 25.28 -0.32
CA GLU A 471 1.16 25.53 -1.64
C GLU A 471 -0.33 25.17 -1.68
N GLU A 472 -0.70 24.01 -1.11
CA GLU A 472 -2.09 23.54 -1.03
C GLU A 472 -2.94 24.49 -0.20
N LEU A 473 -2.48 24.88 1.00
CA LEU A 473 -3.17 25.83 1.87
C LEU A 473 -3.26 27.24 1.26
N TYR A 474 -2.23 27.68 0.53
CA TYR A 474 -2.25 28.96 -0.18
C TYR A 474 -3.27 28.94 -1.33
N ALA A 475 -3.30 27.87 -2.12
CA ALA A 475 -4.26 27.70 -3.21
C ALA A 475 -5.71 27.63 -2.70
N LEU A 476 -5.95 27.02 -1.53
CA LEU A 476 -7.26 27.02 -0.85
C LEU A 476 -7.65 28.39 -0.24
N GLY A 477 -6.71 29.34 -0.18
CA GLY A 477 -6.89 30.65 0.47
C GLY A 477 -6.82 30.62 2.00
N ALA A 478 -6.35 29.52 2.59
CA ALA A 478 -6.20 29.37 4.05
C ALA A 478 -5.01 30.18 4.61
N ILE A 479 -4.00 30.46 3.78
CA ILE A 479 -2.88 31.35 4.13
C ILE A 479 -2.73 32.51 3.13
N ASP A 480 -2.17 33.63 3.60
CA ASP A 480 -1.89 34.81 2.77
C ASP A 480 -0.52 34.73 2.06
N ASP A 481 -0.20 35.75 1.26
CA ASP A 481 1.06 35.85 0.50
C ASP A 481 2.32 35.97 1.40
N LYS A 482 2.14 36.23 2.71
CA LYS A 482 3.20 36.26 3.72
C LYS A 482 3.29 34.93 4.50
N GLY A 483 2.42 33.96 4.21
CA GLY A 483 2.33 32.69 4.92
C GLY A 483 1.62 32.76 6.27
N ASN A 484 0.89 33.84 6.57
CA ASN A 484 0.05 33.94 7.78
C ASN A 484 -1.32 33.30 7.55
N LEU A 485 -1.99 32.91 8.65
CA LEU A 485 -3.32 32.32 8.58
C LEU A 485 -4.37 33.40 8.24
N SER A 486 -5.09 33.22 7.13
CA SER A 486 -6.18 34.12 6.73
C SER A 486 -7.41 33.94 7.62
N ASP A 487 -8.39 34.84 7.56
CA ASP A 487 -9.65 34.67 8.31
C ASP A 487 -10.45 33.44 7.85
N LEU A 488 -10.37 33.12 6.55
CA LEU A 488 -10.84 31.86 5.99
C LEU A 488 -10.06 30.67 6.59
N GLY A 489 -8.74 30.76 6.71
CA GLY A 489 -7.90 29.75 7.35
C GLY A 489 -8.23 29.51 8.83
N LYS A 490 -8.54 30.57 9.58
CA LYS A 490 -9.01 30.47 10.98
C LYS A 490 -10.32 29.68 11.05
N GLN A 491 -11.31 30.06 10.24
CA GLN A 491 -12.59 29.33 10.13
C GLN A 491 -12.37 27.87 9.71
N MET A 492 -11.48 27.60 8.76
CA MET A 492 -11.17 26.25 8.31
C MET A 492 -10.57 25.38 9.42
N ALA A 493 -9.72 25.96 10.29
CA ALA A 493 -9.10 25.27 11.41
C ALA A 493 -10.07 24.99 12.57
N GLU A 494 -11.17 25.75 12.69
CA GLU A 494 -12.25 25.43 13.64
C GLU A 494 -12.95 24.11 13.29
N PHE A 495 -13.04 23.71 12.02
CA PHE A 495 -13.70 22.46 11.64
C PHE A 495 -12.81 21.24 11.91
N PRO A 496 -13.36 20.14 12.46
CA PRO A 496 -12.64 18.86 12.59
C PRO A 496 -12.68 18.10 11.26
N LEU A 497 -12.22 18.72 10.18
CA LEU A 497 -12.27 18.24 8.79
C LEU A 497 -10.93 18.56 8.08
N ASP A 498 -10.67 17.88 6.96
CA ASP A 498 -9.54 18.22 6.09
C ASP A 498 -9.75 19.58 5.41
N PRO A 499 -8.67 20.33 5.08
CA PRO A 499 -8.78 21.69 4.53
C PRO A 499 -9.70 21.81 3.31
N THR A 500 -9.68 20.84 2.40
CA THR A 500 -10.56 20.79 1.22
C THR A 500 -12.04 20.74 1.62
N TYR A 501 -12.43 19.86 2.54
CA TYR A 501 -13.79 19.78 3.06
C TYR A 501 -14.20 21.03 3.86
N SER A 502 -13.31 21.57 4.70
CA SER A 502 -13.56 22.82 5.42
C SER A 502 -13.82 24.00 4.47
N LYS A 503 -13.05 24.10 3.38
CA LYS A 503 -13.24 25.13 2.34
C LYS A 503 -14.60 25.00 1.65
N VAL A 504 -14.97 23.79 1.20
CA VAL A 504 -16.29 23.54 0.58
C VAL A 504 -17.42 23.88 1.55
N LEU A 505 -17.30 23.51 2.82
CA LEU A 505 -18.33 23.77 3.83
C LEU A 505 -18.52 25.26 4.12
N ILE A 506 -17.45 26.06 4.17
CA ILE A 506 -17.57 27.51 4.35
C ILE A 506 -18.16 28.16 3.09
N GLN A 507 -17.75 27.70 1.91
CA GLN A 507 -18.21 28.24 0.64
C GLN A 507 -19.69 27.96 0.35
N SER A 508 -20.31 26.96 0.98
CA SER A 508 -21.73 26.64 0.75
C SER A 508 -22.68 27.75 1.22
N LYS A 509 -22.21 28.68 2.06
CA LYS A 509 -22.92 29.92 2.41
C LYS A 509 -23.18 30.81 1.18
N GLU A 510 -22.25 30.87 0.24
CA GLU A 510 -22.35 31.71 -0.98
C GLU A 510 -23.17 31.02 -2.09
N TYR A 511 -23.04 29.69 -2.23
CA TYR A 511 -23.83 28.90 -3.20
C TYR A 511 -25.23 28.50 -2.69
N GLY A 512 -25.58 28.84 -1.45
CA GLY A 512 -26.90 28.58 -0.86
C GLY A 512 -27.21 27.10 -0.58
N CYS A 513 -26.24 26.19 -0.67
CA CYS A 513 -26.42 24.73 -0.64
C CYS A 513 -25.85 24.03 0.60
N SER A 514 -25.85 24.72 1.76
CA SER A 514 -25.27 24.21 3.00
C SER A 514 -25.89 22.90 3.49
N LEU A 515 -27.20 22.71 3.34
CA LEU A 515 -27.90 21.50 3.79
C LEU A 515 -27.40 20.25 3.04
N GLU A 516 -27.25 20.36 1.72
CA GLU A 516 -26.75 19.30 0.85
C GLU A 516 -25.25 19.06 1.07
N VAL A 517 -24.46 20.12 1.17
CA VAL A 517 -23.00 20.04 1.38
C VAL A 517 -22.66 19.40 2.73
N ILE A 518 -23.30 19.82 3.83
CA ILE A 518 -23.11 19.20 5.14
C ILE A 518 -23.47 17.71 5.07
N ALA A 519 -24.58 17.34 4.42
CA ALA A 519 -24.99 15.96 4.27
C ALA A 519 -23.95 15.10 3.53
N ILE A 520 -23.44 15.57 2.39
CA ILE A 520 -22.45 14.84 1.59
C ILE A 520 -21.11 14.75 2.33
N ILE A 521 -20.60 15.85 2.90
CA ILE A 521 -19.34 15.85 3.69
C ILE A 521 -19.44 14.91 4.90
N SER A 522 -20.62 14.82 5.54
CA SER A 522 -20.82 13.92 6.68
C SER A 522 -20.75 12.44 6.29
N LEU A 523 -21.22 12.08 5.09
CA LEU A 523 -21.12 10.72 4.54
C LEU A 523 -19.70 10.39 4.08
N LEU A 524 -19.00 11.36 3.49
CA LEU A 524 -17.59 11.23 3.09
C LEU A 524 -16.63 11.16 4.27
N SER A 525 -17.03 11.68 5.45
CA SER A 525 -16.23 11.66 6.68
C SER A 525 -16.27 10.32 7.45
N VAL A 526 -16.97 9.30 6.93
CA VAL A 526 -17.19 7.99 7.55
C VAL A 526 -16.83 6.89 6.55
N ASP A 527 -16.46 5.70 7.04
CA ASP A 527 -16.28 4.52 6.19
C ASP A 527 -17.50 4.27 5.28
N SER A 528 -17.25 3.76 4.06
CA SER A 528 -18.27 3.54 3.02
C SER A 528 -19.63 3.08 3.57
N ILE A 529 -20.69 3.82 3.23
CA ILE A 529 -22.07 3.44 3.55
C ILE A 529 -22.54 2.26 2.71
N PHE A 530 -21.95 2.02 1.54
CA PHE A 530 -22.24 0.87 0.70
C PHE A 530 -21.46 -0.35 1.20
N PHE A 531 -22.19 -1.45 1.41
CA PHE A 531 -21.64 -2.77 1.71
C PHE A 531 -21.78 -3.65 0.48
N THR A 532 -20.78 -4.48 0.18
CA THR A 532 -20.82 -5.35 -1.00
C THR A 532 -20.22 -6.71 -0.64
N PRO A 533 -21.05 -7.67 -0.18
CA PRO A 533 -20.60 -9.04 0.07
C PRO A 533 -20.06 -9.67 -1.21
N SER A 534 -19.00 -10.48 -1.11
CA SER A 534 -18.47 -11.32 -2.20
C SER A 534 -19.59 -12.06 -2.94
N ASP A 535 -20.43 -12.74 -2.18
CA ASP A 535 -21.42 -13.70 -2.67
C ASP A 535 -22.70 -13.03 -3.20
N LYS A 536 -22.83 -11.70 -3.02
CA LYS A 536 -24.02 -10.92 -3.39
C LYS A 536 -23.69 -9.65 -4.17
N ARG A 537 -22.53 -9.64 -4.87
CA ARG A 537 -22.04 -8.48 -5.66
C ARG A 537 -23.08 -7.95 -6.64
N GLU A 538 -23.75 -8.83 -7.37
CA GLU A 538 -24.77 -8.44 -8.36
C GLU A 538 -26.01 -7.82 -7.70
N GLN A 539 -26.54 -8.45 -6.65
CA GLN A 539 -27.69 -7.93 -5.89
C GLN A 539 -27.40 -6.55 -5.28
N ALA A 540 -26.19 -6.36 -4.72
CA ALA A 540 -25.75 -5.08 -4.19
C ALA A 540 -25.59 -4.01 -5.29
N SER A 541 -25.10 -4.39 -6.48
CA SER A 541 -25.01 -3.50 -7.64
C SER A 541 -26.41 -3.07 -8.13
N GLU A 542 -27.35 -4.01 -8.22
CA GLU A 542 -28.74 -3.74 -8.65
C GLU A 542 -29.48 -2.85 -7.64
N ALA A 543 -29.33 -3.12 -6.34
CA ALA A 543 -29.85 -2.24 -5.29
C ALA A 543 -29.27 -0.82 -5.38
N ARG A 544 -27.96 -0.70 -5.67
CA ARG A 544 -27.29 0.60 -5.77
C ARG A 544 -27.76 1.43 -6.96
N LYS A 545 -28.14 0.81 -8.09
CA LYS A 545 -28.68 1.52 -9.28
C LYS A 545 -29.86 2.43 -8.94
N LYS A 546 -30.71 2.04 -7.98
CA LYS A 546 -31.88 2.82 -7.51
C LYS A 546 -31.54 4.23 -7.02
N PHE A 547 -30.31 4.46 -6.56
CA PHE A 547 -29.87 5.73 -5.96
C PHE A 547 -28.96 6.56 -6.87
N ILE A 548 -28.48 5.99 -7.98
CA ILE A 548 -27.47 6.62 -8.86
C ILE A 548 -28.00 7.95 -9.42
N HIS A 549 -27.27 9.04 -9.15
CA HIS A 549 -27.48 10.31 -9.82
C HIS A 549 -26.72 10.33 -11.16
N PRO A 550 -27.31 10.85 -12.26
CA PRO A 550 -26.62 10.96 -13.55
C PRO A 550 -25.26 11.65 -13.48
N ASP A 551 -25.15 12.72 -12.70
CA ASP A 551 -23.94 13.56 -12.54
C ASP A 551 -22.95 13.07 -11.46
N GLY A 552 -23.21 11.89 -10.88
CA GLY A 552 -22.18 11.08 -10.21
C GLY A 552 -22.34 10.85 -8.69
N ASP A 553 -21.22 10.47 -8.07
CA ASP A 553 -21.20 9.83 -6.75
C ASP A 553 -21.61 10.78 -5.60
N HIS A 554 -21.24 12.07 -5.64
CA HIS A 554 -21.57 13.03 -4.58
C HIS A 554 -23.10 13.18 -4.40
N LEU A 555 -23.83 13.31 -5.51
CA LEU A 555 -25.29 13.42 -5.51
C LEU A 555 -25.96 12.05 -5.30
N THR A 556 -25.30 10.95 -5.67
CA THR A 556 -25.73 9.59 -5.32
C THR A 556 -25.74 9.38 -3.80
N LEU A 557 -24.73 9.88 -3.07
CA LEU A 557 -24.73 9.86 -1.60
C LEU A 557 -25.89 10.66 -0.99
N LEU A 558 -26.20 11.84 -1.56
CA LEU A 558 -27.33 12.66 -1.14
C LEU A 558 -28.67 11.94 -1.36
N ASN A 559 -28.85 11.25 -2.49
CA ASN A 559 -30.04 10.44 -2.78
C ASN A 559 -30.25 9.33 -1.73
N VAL A 560 -29.19 8.58 -1.40
CA VAL A 560 -29.25 7.53 -0.37
C VAL A 560 -29.73 8.09 0.96
N LEU A 561 -29.23 9.28 1.37
CA LEU A 561 -29.62 9.89 2.63
C LEU A 561 -31.07 10.41 2.63
N LYS A 562 -31.53 10.98 1.51
CA LYS A 562 -32.93 11.40 1.33
C LYS A 562 -33.87 10.20 1.50
N SER A 563 -33.62 9.09 0.80
CA SER A 563 -34.41 7.86 0.95
C SER A 563 -34.33 7.26 2.37
N TYR A 564 -33.16 7.30 3.03
CA TYR A 564 -33.03 6.85 4.42
C TYR A 564 -33.89 7.69 5.39
N TRP A 565 -34.03 9.00 5.16
CA TRP A 565 -34.93 9.86 5.93
C TRP A 565 -36.41 9.59 5.66
N GLU A 566 -36.79 9.32 4.41
CA GLU A 566 -38.16 8.96 4.02
C GLU A 566 -38.62 7.68 4.74
N VAL A 567 -37.79 6.64 4.78
CA VAL A 567 -38.04 5.40 5.54
C VAL A 567 -37.76 5.51 7.04
N LYS A 568 -37.43 6.71 7.54
CA LYS A 568 -37.17 7.03 8.96
C LYS A 568 -36.10 6.14 9.62
N GLY A 569 -35.10 5.73 8.84
CA GLY A 569 -33.96 4.95 9.31
C GLY A 569 -34.24 3.48 9.62
N ASP A 570 -35.20 2.88 8.89
CA ASP A 570 -35.50 1.46 8.99
C ASP A 570 -34.26 0.56 8.75
N ILE A 571 -34.17 -0.49 9.58
CA ILE A 571 -33.08 -1.47 9.59
C ILE A 571 -33.28 -2.50 8.47
N GLU A 572 -34.53 -2.86 8.14
CA GLU A 572 -34.85 -3.84 7.10
C GLU A 572 -34.48 -3.28 5.73
N TRP A 573 -34.97 -2.08 5.40
CA TRP A 573 -34.62 -1.33 4.20
C TRP A 573 -33.11 -1.17 3.99
N CYS A 574 -32.35 -0.95 5.07
CA CYS A 574 -30.89 -0.89 5.00
C CYS A 574 -30.26 -2.22 4.57
N LYS A 575 -30.76 -3.36 5.07
CA LYS A 575 -30.27 -4.68 4.68
C LYS A 575 -30.59 -4.99 3.22
N GLU A 576 -31.83 -4.73 2.80
CA GLU A 576 -32.31 -4.97 1.43
C GLU A 576 -31.52 -4.18 0.39
N ASN A 577 -31.15 -2.94 0.72
CA ASN A 577 -30.41 -2.05 -0.16
C ASN A 577 -28.89 -2.08 0.06
N PHE A 578 -28.37 -3.04 0.83
CA PHE A 578 -26.94 -3.23 1.13
C PHE A 578 -26.25 -1.98 1.71
N ILE A 579 -26.97 -1.25 2.56
CA ILE A 579 -26.54 -0.02 3.22
C ILE A 579 -26.14 -0.30 4.68
N ASN A 580 -24.96 0.17 5.08
CA ASN A 580 -24.49 0.05 6.44
C ASN A 580 -25.14 1.10 7.37
N ASN A 581 -26.25 0.71 8.02
CA ASN A 581 -26.99 1.53 8.97
C ASN A 581 -26.12 2.09 10.12
N ARG A 582 -25.05 1.39 10.54
CA ARG A 582 -24.12 1.93 11.55
C ARG A 582 -23.38 3.14 11.02
N ASN A 583 -22.87 3.07 9.79
CA ASN A 583 -22.11 4.15 9.18
C ASN A 583 -23.02 5.36 8.89
N ILE A 584 -24.26 5.15 8.44
CA ILE A 584 -25.23 6.25 8.30
C ILE A 584 -25.56 6.91 9.65
N LYS A 585 -25.75 6.14 10.73
CA LYS A 585 -25.98 6.73 12.07
C LYS A 585 -24.81 7.58 12.54
N ILE A 586 -23.57 7.11 12.34
CA ILE A 586 -22.37 7.89 12.62
C ILE A 586 -22.33 9.15 11.73
N ALA A 587 -22.65 9.04 10.44
CA ALA A 587 -22.72 10.21 9.54
C ALA A 587 -23.80 11.23 9.97
N LEU A 588 -24.92 10.80 10.55
CA LEU A 588 -25.92 11.69 11.14
C LEU A 588 -25.41 12.37 12.43
N GLU A 589 -24.66 11.66 13.27
CA GLU A 589 -23.97 12.24 14.43
C GLU A 589 -22.90 13.27 14.03
N VAL A 590 -22.16 13.01 12.93
CA VAL A 590 -21.22 13.95 12.31
C VAL A 590 -21.97 15.17 11.79
N ARG A 591 -23.05 14.96 11.03
CA ARG A 591 -23.90 16.02 10.47
C ARG A 591 -24.40 16.97 11.56
N ASP A 592 -25.00 16.43 12.62
CA ASP A 592 -25.54 17.24 13.72
C ASP A 592 -24.47 18.02 14.49
N GLN A 593 -23.21 17.57 14.44
CA GLN A 593 -22.08 18.33 14.99
C GLN A 593 -21.55 19.38 14.02
N LEU A 594 -21.45 19.08 12.72
CA LEU A 594 -21.11 20.07 11.69
C LEU A 594 -22.12 21.22 11.70
N VAL A 595 -23.43 20.93 11.83
CA VAL A 595 -24.48 21.94 12.04
C VAL A 595 -24.14 22.87 13.21
N ARG A 596 -23.75 22.34 14.38
CA ARG A 596 -23.32 23.14 15.55
C ARG A 596 -21.99 23.89 15.37
N PHE A 597 -21.18 23.55 14.38
CA PHE A 597 -20.03 24.37 13.97
C PHE A 597 -20.48 25.50 13.04
N CYS A 598 -21.34 25.20 12.06
CA CYS A 598 -21.95 26.18 11.16
C CYS A 598 -22.69 27.29 11.93
N GLU A 599 -23.49 26.90 12.94
CA GLU A 599 -24.21 27.84 13.83
C GLU A 599 -23.28 28.75 14.62
N ARG A 600 -22.05 28.32 14.95
CA ARG A 600 -21.06 29.14 15.68
C ARG A 600 -20.35 30.16 14.79
N ILE A 601 -20.16 29.84 13.51
CA ILE A 601 -19.54 30.74 12.52
C ILE A 601 -20.58 31.58 11.74
N ASP A 602 -21.80 31.71 12.27
CA ASP A 602 -22.92 32.43 11.64
C ASP A 602 -23.24 31.96 10.20
N MET A 603 -23.24 30.64 9.98
CA MET A 603 -23.70 30.04 8.72
C MET A 603 -25.02 29.30 8.92
N ASN A 604 -26.04 29.65 8.13
CA ASN A 604 -27.32 28.95 8.12
C ASN A 604 -27.15 27.50 7.61
N PRO A 605 -27.35 26.47 8.46
CA PRO A 605 -27.17 25.07 8.07
C PRO A 605 -28.35 24.53 7.24
N ASN A 606 -29.46 25.25 7.17
CA ASN A 606 -30.70 24.85 6.49
C ASN A 606 -30.88 25.51 5.11
N SER A 607 -29.86 26.21 4.60
CA SER A 607 -29.89 26.71 3.23
C SER A 607 -29.84 25.55 2.24
N THR A 608 -30.77 25.52 1.29
CA THR A 608 -30.90 24.49 0.25
C THR A 608 -30.94 25.13 -1.13
N CYS A 609 -30.29 24.49 -2.11
CA CYS A 609 -30.39 24.87 -3.53
C CYS A 609 -31.61 24.27 -4.25
N GLY A 610 -32.46 23.51 -3.54
CA GLY A 610 -33.67 22.91 -4.09
C GLY A 610 -33.37 21.87 -5.17
N SER A 611 -33.70 22.22 -6.42
CA SER A 611 -33.43 21.39 -7.62
C SER A 611 -32.14 21.75 -8.36
N ASP A 612 -31.48 22.87 -8.01
CA ASP A 612 -30.24 23.29 -8.67
C ASP A 612 -29.03 22.55 -8.07
N THR A 613 -28.85 21.31 -8.49
CA THR A 613 -27.75 20.44 -8.05
C THR A 613 -26.37 20.88 -8.54
N ASP A 614 -26.30 21.71 -9.58
CA ASP A 614 -25.04 22.25 -10.08
C ASP A 614 -24.35 23.12 -9.03
N ASN A 615 -25.11 23.86 -8.21
CA ASN A 615 -24.53 24.69 -7.15
C ASN A 615 -23.82 23.86 -6.07
N VAL A 616 -24.25 22.62 -5.83
CA VAL A 616 -23.52 21.68 -4.97
C VAL A 616 -22.17 21.34 -5.60
N LEU A 617 -22.13 21.00 -6.89
CA LEU A 617 -20.90 20.60 -7.59
C LEU A 617 -19.93 21.78 -7.77
N LYS A 618 -20.44 22.98 -8.08
CA LYS A 618 -19.68 24.25 -8.09
C LYS A 618 -19.10 24.58 -6.71
N CYS A 619 -19.87 24.37 -5.65
CA CYS A 619 -19.38 24.54 -4.28
C CYS A 619 -18.25 23.56 -3.95
N PHE A 620 -18.42 22.27 -4.27
CA PHE A 620 -17.38 21.24 -4.08
C PHE A 620 -16.10 21.55 -4.85
N LEU A 621 -16.20 22.07 -6.08
CA LEU A 621 -15.06 22.52 -6.88
C LEU A 621 -14.17 23.56 -6.17
N THR A 622 -14.72 24.44 -5.34
CA THR A 622 -13.92 25.48 -4.66
C THR A 622 -12.90 24.95 -3.64
N GLY A 623 -13.10 23.72 -3.13
CA GLY A 623 -12.10 23.02 -2.31
C GLY A 623 -11.40 21.86 -3.04
N PHE A 624 -12.02 21.30 -4.08
CA PHE A 624 -11.51 20.14 -4.80
C PHE A 624 -10.96 20.46 -6.21
N PHE A 625 -10.71 21.72 -6.56
CA PHE A 625 -10.21 22.12 -7.89
C PHE A 625 -8.89 21.43 -8.31
N GLN A 626 -8.00 21.11 -7.36
CA GLN A 626 -6.79 20.32 -7.64
C GLN A 626 -7.12 18.84 -7.94
N ASN A 627 -8.21 18.33 -7.37
CA ASN A 627 -8.71 16.96 -7.53
C ASN A 627 -9.71 16.90 -8.70
N THR A 628 -9.30 17.43 -9.85
CA THR A 628 -10.08 17.41 -11.08
C THR A 628 -9.28 16.80 -12.22
N ALA A 629 -9.97 16.21 -13.19
CA ALA A 629 -9.39 15.70 -14.42
C ALA A 629 -10.28 16.02 -15.62
N LEU A 630 -9.65 16.27 -16.77
CA LEU A 630 -10.33 16.64 -18.00
C LEU A 630 -10.20 15.54 -19.05
N LEU A 631 -11.28 15.28 -19.78
CA LEU A 631 -11.31 14.32 -20.86
C LEU A 631 -10.41 14.79 -22.00
N GLN A 632 -9.48 13.94 -22.41
CA GLN A 632 -8.58 14.17 -23.53
C GLN A 632 -9.20 13.62 -24.84
N PRO A 633 -8.74 14.07 -26.02
CA PRO A 633 -9.29 13.62 -27.32
C PRO A 633 -9.17 12.11 -27.57
N ASP A 634 -8.24 11.42 -26.92
CA ASP A 634 -8.08 9.96 -26.95
C ASP A 634 -9.12 9.20 -26.09
N GLY A 635 -9.91 9.92 -25.28
CA GLY A 635 -10.87 9.37 -24.34
C GLY A 635 -10.31 9.00 -22.96
N SER A 636 -9.04 9.32 -22.68
CA SER A 636 -8.45 9.25 -21.34
C SER A 636 -8.81 10.47 -20.50
N TYR A 637 -8.72 10.39 -19.17
CA TYR A 637 -8.83 11.55 -18.30
C TYR A 637 -7.44 11.95 -17.80
N LYS A 638 -7.12 13.24 -17.86
CA LYS A 638 -5.83 13.79 -17.39
C LYS A 638 -6.07 14.73 -16.21
N SER A 639 -5.40 14.49 -15.08
CA SER A 639 -5.49 15.32 -13.88
C SER A 639 -5.00 16.74 -14.16
N VAL A 640 -5.73 17.75 -13.67
CA VAL A 640 -5.44 19.17 -13.85
C VAL A 640 -4.21 19.60 -13.05
N ALA A 641 -4.06 19.11 -11.81
CA ALA A 641 -2.92 19.45 -10.96
C ALA A 641 -1.65 18.64 -11.31
N GLY A 642 -1.79 17.33 -11.52
CA GLY A 642 -0.63 16.44 -11.71
C GLY A 642 -0.26 16.13 -13.16
N SER A 643 -1.07 16.52 -14.15
CA SER A 643 -0.95 16.09 -15.55
C SER A 643 -0.95 14.56 -15.78
N GLN A 644 -1.37 13.77 -14.79
CA GLN A 644 -1.32 12.31 -14.83
C GLN A 644 -2.58 11.73 -15.48
N LEU A 645 -2.43 10.60 -16.20
CA LEU A 645 -3.56 9.84 -16.70
C LEU A 645 -4.25 9.09 -15.55
N VAL A 646 -5.54 9.33 -15.38
CA VAL A 646 -6.37 8.74 -14.33
C VAL A 646 -7.53 7.95 -14.93
N LYS A 647 -8.00 6.92 -14.22
CA LYS A 647 -9.15 6.10 -14.62
C LYS A 647 -10.23 6.13 -13.55
N ILE A 648 -11.48 6.28 -13.97
CA ILE A 648 -12.63 6.18 -13.06
C ILE A 648 -12.67 4.77 -12.46
N HIS A 649 -12.76 4.67 -11.14
CA HIS A 649 -12.83 3.39 -10.44
C HIS A 649 -14.14 2.65 -10.79
N PRO A 650 -14.13 1.32 -11.04
CA PRO A 650 -15.33 0.56 -11.41
C PRO A 650 -16.51 0.68 -10.43
N GLY A 651 -16.23 0.97 -9.16
CA GLY A 651 -17.24 1.22 -8.13
C GLY A 651 -17.90 2.62 -8.17
N SER A 652 -17.68 3.44 -9.20
CA SER A 652 -18.28 4.78 -9.36
C SER A 652 -19.52 4.75 -10.27
N ALA A 653 -20.52 5.58 -9.97
CA ALA A 653 -21.65 5.87 -10.85
C ALA A 653 -21.25 6.52 -12.20
N MET A 654 -20.02 7.02 -12.30
CA MET A 654 -19.44 7.61 -13.52
C MET A 654 -18.63 6.61 -14.35
N PHE A 655 -18.49 5.35 -13.91
CA PHE A 655 -17.73 4.35 -14.66
C PHE A 655 -18.34 4.10 -16.04
N GLY A 656 -17.50 4.09 -17.08
CA GLY A 656 -17.93 3.98 -18.48
C GLY A 656 -18.49 5.26 -19.11
N LYS A 657 -18.85 6.29 -18.33
CA LYS A 657 -19.32 7.58 -18.86
C LYS A 657 -18.15 8.46 -19.32
N ARG A 658 -18.33 9.15 -20.45
CA ARG A 658 -17.44 10.19 -20.95
C ARG A 658 -18.12 11.55 -20.79
N VAL A 659 -17.57 12.39 -19.92
CA VAL A 659 -18.00 13.77 -19.66
C VAL A 659 -16.80 14.71 -19.78
N GLU A 660 -17.02 15.98 -20.07
CA GLU A 660 -15.96 16.96 -20.36
C GLU A 660 -14.89 17.03 -19.24
N GLY A 661 -15.34 17.16 -18.00
CA GLY A 661 -14.49 17.11 -16.81
C GLY A 661 -15.10 16.26 -15.70
N ILE A 662 -14.22 15.79 -14.82
CA ILE A 662 -14.59 15.09 -13.60
C ILE A 662 -13.94 15.71 -12.37
N LEU A 663 -14.72 15.78 -11.30
CA LEU A 663 -14.28 16.00 -9.92
C LEU A 663 -14.09 14.65 -9.25
N TYR A 664 -13.09 14.49 -8.38
CA TYR A 664 -12.92 13.29 -7.56
C TYR A 664 -12.55 13.61 -6.11
N ASN A 665 -12.95 12.75 -5.16
CA ASN A 665 -12.51 12.88 -3.76
C ASN A 665 -11.07 12.38 -3.59
N GLU A 666 -10.81 11.15 -4.03
CA GLU A 666 -9.55 10.44 -3.79
C GLU A 666 -8.92 10.01 -5.12
N LEU A 667 -7.59 10.14 -5.20
CA LEU A 667 -6.76 9.55 -6.25
C LEU A 667 -5.88 8.48 -5.61
N VAL A 668 -6.21 7.22 -5.89
CA VAL A 668 -5.56 6.04 -5.29
C VAL A 668 -4.72 5.33 -6.34
N PHE A 669 -3.45 5.09 -6.02
CA PHE A 669 -2.60 4.21 -6.82
C PHE A 669 -2.71 2.76 -6.34
N THR A 670 -3.02 1.83 -7.26
CA THR A 670 -2.94 0.38 -7.03
C THR A 670 -2.01 -0.26 -8.06
N THR A 671 -2.56 -0.81 -9.15
CA THR A 671 -1.81 -1.14 -10.38
C THR A 671 -1.92 -0.03 -11.43
N LYS A 672 -2.87 0.89 -11.25
CA LYS A 672 -3.14 2.07 -12.08
C LYS A 672 -3.64 3.19 -11.17
N HIS A 673 -3.59 4.42 -11.66
CA HIS A 673 -4.19 5.58 -11.01
C HIS A 673 -5.71 5.54 -11.14
N TYR A 674 -6.40 5.25 -10.03
CA TYR A 674 -7.86 5.22 -9.96
C TYR A 674 -8.41 6.41 -9.17
N VAL A 675 -9.40 7.11 -9.74
CA VAL A 675 -10.16 8.16 -9.05
C VAL A 675 -11.46 7.61 -8.48
N ARG A 676 -11.78 8.00 -7.25
CA ARG A 676 -12.96 7.58 -6.48
C ARG A 676 -13.79 8.77 -6.01
N GLY A 677 -15.10 8.55 -5.84
CA GLY A 677 -16.05 9.60 -5.50
C GLY A 677 -16.15 10.61 -6.64
N VAL A 678 -16.55 10.13 -7.83
CA VAL A 678 -16.43 10.88 -9.08
C VAL A 678 -17.76 11.54 -9.44
N SER A 679 -17.71 12.83 -9.77
CA SER A 679 -18.85 13.60 -10.29
C SER A 679 -18.48 14.37 -11.55
N ALA A 680 -19.47 14.59 -12.43
CA ALA A 680 -19.29 15.38 -13.65
C ALA A 680 -19.12 16.87 -13.31
N ILE A 681 -18.29 17.57 -14.08
CA ILE A 681 -18.14 19.03 -14.02
C ILE A 681 -17.99 19.60 -15.44
N GLN A 682 -18.36 20.86 -15.62
CA GLN A 682 -18.07 21.63 -16.83
C GLN A 682 -16.69 22.29 -16.69
N SER A 683 -15.88 22.29 -17.76
CA SER A 683 -14.52 22.86 -17.72
C SER A 683 -14.51 24.35 -17.36
N ALA A 684 -15.52 25.08 -17.82
CA ALA A 684 -15.72 26.51 -17.56
C ALA A 684 -15.92 26.86 -16.07
N TRP A 685 -16.23 25.89 -15.20
CA TRP A 685 -16.38 26.15 -13.76
C TRP A 685 -15.03 26.25 -13.05
N LEU A 686 -13.94 25.68 -13.60
CA LEU A 686 -12.63 25.64 -12.95
C LEU A 686 -12.04 27.05 -12.68
N PRO A 687 -11.95 27.97 -13.66
CA PRO A 687 -11.38 29.30 -13.41
C PRO A 687 -12.24 30.15 -12.48
N LEU A 688 -13.55 29.91 -12.45
CA LEU A 688 -14.49 30.59 -11.55
C LEU A 688 -14.35 30.09 -10.10
N ALA A 689 -14.12 28.78 -9.90
CA ALA A 689 -13.99 28.17 -8.58
C ALA A 689 -12.65 28.50 -7.89
N ALA A 690 -11.56 28.66 -8.65
CA ALA A 690 -10.23 28.94 -8.10
C ALA A 690 -9.43 29.94 -8.97
N PRO A 691 -9.87 31.22 -9.10
CA PRO A 691 -9.25 32.18 -10.00
C PRO A 691 -7.78 32.45 -9.72
N LYS A 692 -7.33 32.45 -8.45
CA LYS A 692 -5.90 32.58 -8.11
C LYS A 692 -5.05 31.43 -8.66
N TYR A 693 -5.59 30.22 -8.70
CA TYR A 693 -4.89 29.03 -9.19
C TYR A 693 -4.82 29.02 -10.73
N PHE A 694 -5.94 29.32 -11.39
CA PHE A 694 -6.03 29.27 -12.86
C PHE A 694 -5.54 30.54 -13.58
N ASN A 695 -5.62 31.73 -12.98
CA ASN A 695 -5.12 32.97 -13.61
C ASN A 695 -3.59 33.11 -13.54
N ASN A 696 -2.93 32.38 -12.64
CA ASN A 696 -1.47 32.26 -12.62
C ASN A 696 -0.93 31.26 -13.65
N ILE A 697 -1.81 30.59 -14.42
CA ILE A 697 -1.42 29.83 -15.60
C ILE A 697 -1.14 30.84 -16.74
N PRO A 698 0.01 30.79 -17.44
CA PRO A 698 0.37 31.86 -18.36
C PRO A 698 -0.64 31.98 -19.52
N PRO A 699 -0.99 33.20 -19.99
CA PRO A 699 -2.15 33.44 -20.89
C PRO A 699 -2.25 32.58 -22.15
N HIS A 700 -1.12 32.07 -22.67
CA HIS A 700 -1.06 31.16 -23.82
C HIS A 700 -1.93 29.89 -23.66
N LEU A 701 -2.07 29.35 -22.45
CA LEU A 701 -2.91 28.18 -22.19
C LEU A 701 -4.40 28.55 -22.20
N MET A 702 -4.76 29.73 -21.70
CA MET A 702 -6.11 30.27 -21.80
C MET A 702 -6.52 30.50 -23.26
N GLN A 703 -5.61 31.01 -24.08
CA GLN A 703 -5.81 31.13 -25.53
C GLN A 703 -5.94 29.76 -26.22
N GLN A 704 -5.17 28.74 -25.81
CA GLN A 704 -5.35 27.38 -26.33
C GLN A 704 -6.73 26.79 -25.96
N TYR A 705 -7.25 27.04 -24.75
CA TYR A 705 -8.62 26.64 -24.38
C TYR A 705 -9.69 27.34 -25.23
N GLN A 706 -9.55 28.65 -25.48
CA GLN A 706 -10.48 29.39 -26.35
C GLN A 706 -10.38 28.96 -27.82
N GLN A 707 -9.18 28.68 -28.32
CA GLN A 707 -8.97 28.12 -29.67
C GLN A 707 -9.52 26.70 -29.80
N GLN A 708 -9.44 25.86 -28.76
CA GLN A 708 -10.04 24.53 -28.78
C GLN A 708 -11.58 24.58 -28.86
N GLN A 709 -12.23 25.56 -28.24
CA GLN A 709 -13.68 25.75 -28.39
C GLN A 709 -14.06 26.24 -29.79
N GLN A 710 -13.28 27.13 -30.40
CA GLN A 710 -13.53 27.60 -31.77
C GLN A 710 -13.22 26.51 -32.83
N ASN A 711 -12.21 25.68 -32.60
CA ASN A 711 -11.82 24.61 -33.54
C ASN A 711 -12.78 23.41 -33.60
N GLN A 712 -13.81 23.33 -32.74
CA GLN A 712 -14.85 22.30 -32.85
C GLN A 712 -15.86 22.54 -33.99
N GLN A 713 -15.80 23.68 -34.71
CA GLN A 713 -16.76 24.03 -35.76
C GLN A 713 -16.22 24.02 -37.21
N GLN A 714 -14.97 23.60 -37.48
CA GLN A 714 -14.46 23.50 -38.87
C GLN A 714 -13.67 22.21 -39.16
N PRO A 715 -13.77 21.66 -40.39
CA PRO A 715 -13.05 20.46 -40.79
C PRO A 715 -11.58 20.76 -41.11
N VAL A 716 -10.66 20.07 -40.42
CA VAL A 716 -9.22 20.33 -40.50
C VAL A 716 -8.59 19.72 -41.77
N GLN A 717 -8.07 20.57 -42.66
CA GLN A 717 -7.02 20.20 -43.62
C GLN A 717 -5.62 20.46 -43.01
N ARG A 718 -4.63 19.61 -43.33
CA ARG A 718 -3.26 19.65 -42.79
C ARG A 718 -2.28 20.34 -43.76
N ILE A 719 -1.42 21.25 -43.28
CA ILE A 719 -0.05 21.53 -43.83
C ILE A 719 0.93 21.85 -42.65
N PHE A 720 2.23 21.73 -42.91
CA PHE A 720 3.45 21.46 -42.09
C PHE A 720 4.03 22.53 -41.09
N HIS A 721 5.03 22.03 -40.31
CA HIS A 721 6.11 22.55 -39.39
C HIS A 721 6.97 23.80 -39.83
N PRO A 722 8.05 24.30 -39.13
CA PRO A 722 8.76 23.90 -37.85
C PRO A 722 9.35 24.98 -36.83
N GLN A 723 9.57 24.57 -35.55
CA GLN A 723 10.72 24.66 -34.56
C GLN A 723 11.74 25.85 -34.38
N VAL A 724 12.15 26.20 -33.11
CA VAL A 724 13.52 26.66 -32.58
C VAL A 724 13.74 26.45 -31.01
N ALA A 725 15.00 26.44 -30.46
CA ALA A 725 15.61 25.80 -29.22
C ALA A 725 15.81 26.52 -27.81
N TYR A 726 16.70 25.97 -26.91
CA TYR A 726 16.82 26.09 -25.40
C TYR A 726 18.13 26.78 -24.80
N PRO A 727 18.49 26.71 -23.45
CA PRO A 727 19.51 25.74 -22.86
C PRO A 727 19.54 25.35 -21.31
N ILE A 728 20.64 24.67 -20.81
CA ILE A 728 20.81 23.72 -19.63
C ILE A 728 21.61 24.18 -18.36
N MET A 729 21.58 23.38 -17.24
CA MET A 729 22.74 22.64 -16.60
C MET A 729 22.34 21.72 -15.39
N SER A 730 22.69 20.40 -15.35
CA SER A 730 23.76 19.68 -14.56
C SER A 730 23.50 19.38 -13.04
N ASN A 731 24.06 18.40 -12.28
CA ASN A 731 25.04 17.28 -12.48
C ASN A 731 25.08 16.23 -11.29
N ILE A 732 25.91 15.16 -11.37
CA ILE A 732 26.46 14.17 -10.34
C ILE A 732 26.09 12.66 -10.47
N MET A 733 27.09 11.77 -10.25
CA MET A 733 27.27 10.37 -10.73
C MET A 733 27.13 9.22 -9.67
N PRO A 734 26.92 7.95 -10.12
CA PRO A 734 27.26 6.72 -9.36
C PRO A 734 28.04 5.63 -10.16
N SER A 735 28.64 4.64 -9.47
CA SER A 735 29.13 3.38 -10.09
C SER A 735 29.41 2.28 -9.05
N GLU A 736 28.90 1.06 -9.28
CA GLU A 736 29.69 -0.19 -9.30
C GLU A 736 28.93 -1.31 -10.05
N ARG A 737 29.62 -2.39 -10.43
CA ARG A 737 29.33 -3.19 -11.65
C ARG A 737 28.48 -4.47 -11.46
N THR A 738 28.06 -5.02 -12.60
CA THR A 738 26.96 -5.99 -12.80
C THR A 738 27.34 -7.45 -12.52
N GLN A 739 26.43 -8.24 -11.96
CA GLN A 739 26.46 -9.70 -12.07
C GLN A 739 25.71 -10.14 -13.34
N GLY A 740 26.34 -10.98 -14.17
CA GLY A 740 25.91 -11.24 -15.55
C GLY A 740 24.45 -11.69 -15.72
N VAL A 741 23.78 -11.10 -16.73
CA VAL A 741 22.39 -11.41 -17.10
C VAL A 741 22.37 -12.30 -18.33
N PHE A 742 22.14 -13.60 -18.15
CA PHE A 742 21.73 -14.48 -19.24
C PHE A 742 20.26 -14.19 -19.60
N SER A 743 19.90 -14.33 -20.88
CA SER A 743 18.54 -14.07 -21.37
C SER A 743 17.51 -14.96 -20.67
N THR A 744 16.51 -14.35 -20.05
CA THR A 744 15.35 -15.05 -19.46
C THR A 744 14.08 -14.89 -20.32
N TYR A 745 14.23 -14.71 -21.64
CA TYR A 745 13.09 -14.78 -22.56
C TYR A 745 12.98 -16.18 -23.16
N SER A 746 11.94 -16.93 -22.80
CA SER A 746 11.55 -18.12 -23.56
C SER A 746 11.24 -17.70 -24.99
N ALA A 747 12.04 -18.17 -25.95
CA ALA A 747 11.85 -17.77 -27.34
C ALA A 747 10.45 -18.18 -27.82
N ARG A 748 9.78 -17.27 -28.53
CA ARG A 748 8.40 -17.52 -28.99
C ARG A 748 8.41 -18.61 -30.04
N LEU A 749 7.92 -19.80 -29.68
CA LEU A 749 7.60 -20.84 -30.63
C LEU A 749 6.15 -20.75 -31.10
N LYS A 750 5.95 -21.02 -32.38
CA LYS A 750 4.64 -21.38 -32.94
C LYS A 750 4.72 -22.80 -33.47
N HIS A 751 4.01 -23.72 -32.82
CA HIS A 751 3.43 -24.90 -33.45
C HIS A 751 2.14 -25.31 -32.77
N SER A 752 1.30 -25.95 -33.57
CA SER A 752 0.04 -26.65 -33.27
C SER A 752 -0.34 -26.84 -31.79
N ASP A 753 -1.47 -26.20 -31.48
CA ASP A 753 -2.60 -26.73 -30.70
C ASP A 753 -2.51 -26.87 -29.18
N ASP A 754 -1.38 -26.57 -28.51
CA ASP A 754 -1.41 -26.44 -27.05
C ASP A 754 -0.57 -25.29 -26.44
N ASN A 755 -1.26 -24.51 -25.60
CA ASN A 755 -0.76 -23.58 -24.57
C ASN A 755 0.24 -22.47 -24.93
N ALA A 756 -0.30 -21.28 -25.19
CA ALA A 756 0.30 -20.01 -24.75
C ALA A 756 -0.74 -19.19 -23.95
N LEU A 757 -0.47 -18.98 -22.65
CA LEU A 757 -1.17 -18.11 -21.67
C LEU A 757 -2.61 -17.68 -22.04
N LEU A 758 -3.55 -18.52 -21.60
CA LEU A 758 -5.01 -18.38 -21.67
C LEU A 758 -5.52 -16.92 -21.67
N LEU A 759 -6.16 -16.54 -22.78
CA LEU A 759 -7.42 -15.80 -22.70
C LEU A 759 -8.55 -16.80 -22.41
N PRO A 760 -9.63 -16.42 -21.71
CA PRO A 760 -10.76 -17.31 -21.48
C PRO A 760 -11.41 -17.77 -22.79
N GLU A 761 -12.02 -18.96 -22.80
CA GLU A 761 -12.61 -19.63 -23.98
C GLU A 761 -13.75 -18.86 -24.67
N SER A 762 -14.22 -17.75 -24.10
CA SER A 762 -15.36 -16.96 -24.59
C SER A 762 -15.10 -16.12 -25.86
N TYR A 763 -13.95 -16.27 -26.52
CA TYR A 763 -13.52 -15.43 -27.66
C TYR A 763 -13.56 -16.11 -29.05
N ILE A 764 -14.05 -17.35 -29.17
CA ILE A 764 -14.21 -18.01 -30.48
C ILE A 764 -15.52 -17.56 -31.15
N THR A 765 -15.49 -16.47 -31.91
CA THR A 765 -16.59 -16.08 -32.81
C THR A 765 -16.28 -16.44 -34.27
N LYS A 766 -17.25 -17.11 -34.93
CA LYS A 766 -17.10 -17.71 -36.25
C LYS A 766 -17.14 -16.68 -37.39
N LYS A 767 -16.36 -16.96 -38.45
CA LYS A 767 -16.46 -16.49 -39.86
C LYS A 767 -16.12 -15.01 -40.17
N THR A 768 -15.18 -14.83 -41.10
CA THR A 768 -15.52 -14.28 -42.45
C THR A 768 -14.46 -14.68 -43.51
N ARG A 769 -14.91 -14.80 -44.77
CA ARG A 769 -14.15 -15.35 -45.94
C ARG A 769 -13.57 -14.24 -46.84
N PHE A 770 -12.80 -14.71 -47.84
CA PHE A 770 -12.44 -14.15 -49.17
C PHE A 770 -10.95 -13.78 -49.34
N ARG A 771 -10.23 -14.17 -50.40
CA ARG A 771 -10.51 -14.88 -51.68
C ARG A 771 -9.50 -16.05 -51.85
N GLY A 772 -9.66 -17.06 -52.72
CA GLY A 772 -10.64 -17.33 -53.76
C GLY A 772 -9.96 -17.93 -55.02
N ASN A 773 -10.70 -18.80 -55.73
CA ASN A 773 -10.28 -19.63 -56.88
C ASN A 773 -9.31 -20.78 -56.46
N GLU A 774 -9.37 -22.01 -56.96
CA GLU A 774 -10.22 -22.80 -57.90
C GLU A 774 -10.22 -24.28 -57.39
N SER A 775 -10.99 -25.29 -57.86
CA SER A 775 -11.88 -25.47 -59.02
C SER A 775 -13.23 -26.14 -58.61
N GLU A 776 -13.77 -27.09 -59.40
CA GLU A 776 -15.04 -27.83 -59.20
C GLU A 776 -14.86 -29.37 -59.20
N ASP A 777 -15.99 -30.10 -59.13
CA ASP A 777 -16.23 -31.57 -59.16
C ASP A 777 -15.98 -32.32 -57.82
N GLU A 778 -16.87 -33.20 -57.32
CA GLU A 778 -18.02 -33.90 -57.93
C GLU A 778 -19.17 -34.20 -56.92
N PHE A 779 -20.26 -34.77 -57.43
CA PHE A 779 -21.61 -34.99 -56.84
C PHE A 779 -21.71 -35.97 -55.63
N ASP A 780 -22.48 -35.53 -54.61
CA ASP A 780 -23.78 -36.11 -54.17
C ASP A 780 -23.90 -37.47 -53.40
N GLN A 781 -25.02 -37.59 -52.66
CA GLN A 781 -25.68 -38.82 -52.14
C GLN A 781 -25.07 -39.62 -50.95
N LEU A 782 -25.85 -40.25 -50.05
CA LEU A 782 -27.24 -40.05 -49.54
C LEU A 782 -27.49 -41.06 -48.38
N MET A 783 -28.54 -40.83 -47.55
CA MET A 783 -29.20 -41.83 -46.67
C MET A 783 -28.37 -42.47 -45.52
N GLU A 784 -28.93 -42.94 -44.39
CA GLU A 784 -30.29 -42.89 -43.81
C GLU A 784 -30.18 -43.10 -42.27
N GLU A 785 -31.13 -42.55 -41.51
CA GLU A 785 -31.99 -43.18 -40.44
C GLU A 785 -31.40 -44.25 -39.47
N SER A 786 -31.83 -44.39 -38.20
CA SER A 786 -32.82 -43.69 -37.35
C SER A 786 -32.66 -44.10 -35.86
N ASP A 787 -33.28 -43.33 -34.94
CA ASP A 787 -34.13 -43.71 -33.76
C ASP A 787 -33.91 -45.09 -33.05
N ASP A 788 -34.12 -45.31 -31.74
CA ASP A 788 -34.40 -44.47 -30.56
C ASP A 788 -34.26 -45.34 -29.26
N ASP A 789 -34.29 -44.69 -28.09
CA ASP A 789 -34.84 -45.13 -26.79
C ASP A 789 -34.23 -46.20 -25.83
N GLU A 790 -34.31 -45.80 -24.55
CA GLU A 790 -34.59 -46.53 -23.28
C GLU A 790 -33.60 -47.55 -22.62
N ASP A 791 -32.91 -47.04 -21.59
CA ASP A 791 -32.96 -47.40 -20.16
C ASP A 791 -32.75 -48.84 -19.58
N ASP A 792 -32.07 -48.80 -18.42
CA ASP A 792 -32.26 -49.56 -17.16
C ASP A 792 -31.35 -50.72 -16.66
N GLU A 793 -31.00 -50.54 -15.38
CA GLU A 793 -30.64 -51.44 -14.26
C GLU A 793 -29.46 -52.47 -14.23
N MET A 794 -28.52 -52.14 -13.32
CA MET A 794 -28.04 -52.94 -12.16
C MET A 794 -27.24 -54.29 -12.28
N LYS A 795 -26.00 -54.22 -11.72
CA LYS A 795 -25.46 -55.00 -10.57
C LYS A 795 -24.59 -56.28 -10.71
N ASP A 796 -23.63 -56.30 -9.76
CA ASP A 796 -23.06 -57.39 -8.94
C ASP A 796 -22.00 -58.40 -9.46
N GLU A 797 -20.76 -58.15 -8.99
CA GLU A 797 -19.91 -59.02 -8.13
C GLU A 797 -19.11 -60.26 -8.64
N ASN A 798 -17.78 -60.13 -8.45
CA ASN A 798 -16.83 -61.01 -7.73
C ASN A 798 -16.45 -62.45 -8.20
N LYS A 799 -15.12 -62.65 -8.37
CA LYS A 799 -14.20 -63.74 -7.85
C LYS A 799 -13.01 -64.00 -8.81
N ASN A 800 -11.83 -64.53 -8.45
CA ASN A 800 -11.01 -64.62 -7.21
C ASN A 800 -9.60 -65.21 -7.58
N GLU A 801 -8.72 -65.54 -6.60
CA GLU A 801 -7.46 -66.36 -6.69
C GLU A 801 -6.13 -65.70 -7.16
N GLN A 802 -4.91 -66.24 -6.89
CA GLN A 802 -4.24 -66.63 -5.62
C GLN A 802 -2.72 -66.96 -5.81
N ASN A 803 -1.84 -66.52 -4.87
CA ASN A 803 -0.55 -67.10 -4.39
C ASN A 803 0.67 -67.51 -5.30
N ARG A 804 1.91 -67.09 -4.94
CA ARG A 804 3.04 -67.94 -4.38
C ARG A 804 4.48 -67.31 -4.34
N ASP A 805 5.16 -67.40 -3.18
CA ASP A 805 6.54 -67.88 -2.83
C ASP A 805 7.80 -67.67 -3.75
N THR A 806 9.10 -67.60 -3.35
CA THR A 806 9.89 -67.57 -2.06
C THR A 806 11.44 -67.31 -2.26
N LYS A 807 12.20 -67.04 -1.15
CA LYS A 807 13.58 -67.51 -0.76
C LYS A 807 14.93 -66.71 -0.93
N LYS A 808 15.68 -66.64 0.21
CA LYS A 808 17.16 -66.74 0.49
C LYS A 808 18.16 -65.58 0.12
N ALA A 809 19.39 -65.46 0.70
CA ALA A 809 19.98 -65.70 2.05
C ALA A 809 21.51 -65.32 2.15
N ASP A 810 22.00 -64.98 3.37
CA ASP A 810 23.36 -65.19 3.99
C ASP A 810 24.66 -64.32 3.75
N ASN A 811 25.26 -63.92 4.91
CA ASN A 811 26.71 -63.91 5.31
C ASN A 811 27.77 -62.94 4.70
N MET A 812 28.91 -62.54 5.34
CA MET A 812 29.36 -62.41 6.75
C MET A 812 30.72 -61.63 6.87
N LYS A 813 30.93 -60.82 7.95
CA LYS A 813 32.18 -60.56 8.74
C LYS A 813 33.53 -59.97 8.20
N ASN A 814 34.07 -59.03 9.00
CA ASN A 814 35.45 -58.87 9.56
C ASN A 814 36.45 -57.74 9.12
N ASN A 815 36.81 -56.93 10.14
CA ASN A 815 38.14 -56.40 10.57
C ASN A 815 39.04 -55.41 9.77
N ALA A 816 39.12 -54.19 10.32
CA ALA A 816 40.29 -53.58 11.02
C ALA A 816 41.45 -52.83 10.28
N ASN A 817 41.68 -51.61 10.80
CA ASN A 817 42.94 -50.85 11.00
C ASN A 817 43.54 -49.87 9.94
N ASN A 818 43.73 -48.64 10.45
CA ASN A 818 44.80 -47.66 10.23
C ASN A 818 44.85 -46.72 8.99
N ALA A 819 44.49 -45.46 9.29
CA ALA A 819 45.34 -44.26 9.22
C ALA A 819 45.42 -43.39 7.94
N SER A 820 45.20 -42.09 8.20
CA SER A 820 45.70 -40.88 7.52
C SER A 820 44.98 -40.30 6.28
N ALA A 821 44.69 -39.00 6.41
CA ALA A 821 44.52 -37.94 5.40
C ALA A 821 43.40 -38.01 4.33
N ALA A 822 42.44 -37.09 4.50
CA ALA A 822 41.67 -36.37 3.47
C ALA A 822 40.90 -37.15 2.37
N THR A 823 39.56 -37.00 2.36
CA THR A 823 38.72 -36.58 1.19
C THR A 823 37.26 -36.40 1.65
N ILE A 824 36.50 -35.47 1.06
CA ILE A 824 35.09 -35.19 1.36
C ILE A 824 34.19 -35.70 0.21
N LYS A 825 33.06 -36.36 0.56
CA LYS A 825 31.81 -36.68 -0.19
C LYS A 825 31.45 -38.19 -0.16
N PRO A 826 30.17 -38.61 -0.36
CA PRO A 826 28.90 -37.86 -0.31
C PRO A 826 27.85 -38.50 0.66
N SER A 827 26.70 -37.84 0.83
CA SER A 827 25.56 -38.32 1.63
C SER A 827 24.56 -39.18 0.83
N ILE A 828 23.76 -39.96 1.56
CA ILE A 828 22.82 -41.00 1.08
C ILE A 828 21.57 -40.39 0.41
N ALA A 829 21.06 -41.06 -0.64
CA ALA A 829 19.86 -40.67 -1.37
C ALA A 829 18.55 -41.21 -0.75
N ALA A 830 17.46 -40.45 -0.94
CA ALA A 830 16.09 -40.80 -0.55
C ALA A 830 15.35 -41.60 -1.66
N PRO A 831 14.27 -42.34 -1.36
CA PRO A 831 13.57 -43.19 -2.33
C PRO A 831 12.75 -42.39 -3.36
N PRO A 832 12.48 -42.96 -4.56
CA PRO A 832 11.81 -42.25 -5.65
C PRO A 832 10.27 -42.18 -5.50
N PRO A 833 9.62 -41.15 -6.09
CA PRO A 833 8.16 -41.00 -6.09
C PRO A 833 7.45 -41.89 -7.15
N PRO A 834 6.11 -42.04 -7.08
CA PRO A 834 5.31 -42.94 -7.93
C PRO A 834 5.45 -42.73 -9.44
N SER A 835 5.03 -43.74 -10.21
CA SER A 835 5.46 -44.00 -11.59
C SER A 835 4.70 -43.27 -12.71
N ASP A 836 3.51 -42.73 -12.46
CA ASP A 836 2.51 -42.54 -13.52
C ASP A 836 2.35 -41.08 -14.00
N TRP A 837 3.41 -40.29 -13.91
CA TRP A 837 3.53 -39.06 -14.71
C TRP A 837 4.54 -39.30 -15.83
N PRO A 838 4.26 -38.89 -17.08
CA PRO A 838 5.23 -38.97 -18.17
C PRO A 838 6.42 -38.06 -17.85
N LYS A 839 7.46 -38.64 -17.24
CA LYS A 839 8.71 -37.94 -16.95
C LYS A 839 9.39 -37.63 -18.27
N VAL A 840 9.16 -36.42 -18.78
CA VAL A 840 10.03 -35.80 -19.78
C VAL A 840 11.36 -35.55 -19.09
N ILE A 841 12.25 -36.55 -19.15
CA ILE A 841 13.62 -36.45 -18.65
C ILE A 841 14.37 -35.53 -19.61
N ARG A 842 14.24 -34.22 -19.39
CA ARG A 842 15.10 -33.23 -20.04
C ARG A 842 16.54 -33.51 -19.58
N PRO A 843 17.51 -33.68 -20.49
CA PRO A 843 18.89 -33.86 -20.10
C PRO A 843 19.35 -32.61 -19.36
N LYS A 844 19.77 -32.75 -18.10
CA LYS A 844 20.39 -31.68 -17.32
C LYS A 844 21.72 -31.29 -17.99
N ASN A 845 21.70 -30.26 -18.82
CA ASN A 845 22.91 -29.58 -19.30
C ASN A 845 23.49 -28.72 -18.17
N GLU A 846 24.02 -29.36 -17.13
CA GLU A 846 24.82 -28.66 -16.12
C GLU A 846 26.15 -28.25 -16.75
N ILE A 847 26.26 -26.99 -17.20
CA ILE A 847 27.57 -26.37 -17.42
C ILE A 847 28.17 -26.11 -16.04
N VAL A 848 29.06 -26.99 -15.60
CA VAL A 848 29.73 -26.87 -14.30
C VAL A 848 30.98 -25.99 -14.47
N TYR A 849 30.82 -24.68 -14.25
CA TYR A 849 31.96 -23.78 -14.07
C TYR A 849 32.61 -24.02 -12.69
N SER A 850 33.93 -24.11 -12.63
CA SER A 850 34.63 -24.06 -11.34
C SER A 850 34.64 -22.64 -10.78
N ASN A 851 34.89 -22.49 -9.47
CA ASN A 851 35.11 -21.17 -8.87
C ASN A 851 36.33 -20.43 -9.44
N GLN A 852 37.24 -21.11 -10.16
CA GLN A 852 38.32 -20.46 -10.90
C GLN A 852 37.85 -19.98 -12.27
N ASP A 853 36.99 -20.75 -12.95
CA ASP A 853 36.39 -20.34 -14.23
C ASP A 853 35.47 -19.13 -14.03
N LEU A 854 34.61 -19.14 -13.01
CA LEU A 854 33.75 -18.00 -12.67
C LEU A 854 34.54 -16.72 -12.39
N ARG A 855 35.72 -16.81 -11.76
CA ARG A 855 36.62 -15.66 -11.56
C ARG A 855 37.19 -15.16 -12.87
N LYS A 856 37.76 -16.04 -13.70
CA LYS A 856 38.27 -15.69 -15.03
C LYS A 856 37.19 -15.07 -15.92
N ILE A 857 35.98 -15.61 -15.90
CA ILE A 857 34.82 -15.06 -16.61
C ILE A 857 34.50 -13.65 -16.11
N SER A 858 34.50 -13.42 -14.78
CA SER A 858 34.29 -12.07 -14.21
C SER A 858 35.43 -11.07 -14.45
N GLU A 859 36.64 -11.56 -14.76
CA GLU A 859 37.82 -10.76 -15.10
C GLU A 859 37.95 -10.52 -16.61
N THR A 860 37.13 -11.17 -17.44
CA THR A 860 37.16 -11.06 -18.90
C THR A 860 36.43 -9.81 -19.37
N GLU A 861 37.07 -9.00 -20.21
CA GLU A 861 36.47 -7.78 -20.76
C GLU A 861 35.26 -8.11 -21.66
N GLU A 862 34.15 -7.41 -21.47
CA GLU A 862 32.88 -7.67 -22.17
C GLU A 862 32.85 -7.01 -23.56
N ASN A 863 33.08 -7.80 -24.61
CA ASN A 863 33.02 -7.34 -26.01
C ASN A 863 31.74 -7.87 -26.68
N LEU A 864 30.62 -7.16 -26.43
CA LEU A 864 29.27 -7.68 -26.67
C LEU A 864 28.72 -7.35 -28.08
N VAL A 865 28.40 -8.41 -28.83
CA VAL A 865 27.75 -8.41 -30.15
C VAL A 865 26.24 -8.55 -30.00
N PRO A 866 25.41 -7.71 -30.66
CA PRO A 866 23.97 -7.91 -30.72
C PRO A 866 23.63 -9.05 -31.69
N ILE A 867 23.04 -10.14 -31.18
CA ILE A 867 22.63 -11.30 -31.98
C ILE A 867 21.11 -11.35 -32.08
N ARG A 868 20.61 -11.32 -33.32
CA ARG A 868 19.21 -11.54 -33.67
C ARG A 868 19.02 -12.90 -34.34
N LEU A 869 18.07 -13.68 -33.84
CA LEU A 869 17.57 -14.90 -34.51
C LEU A 869 16.17 -14.63 -35.08
N ASP A 870 15.95 -14.98 -36.36
CA ASP A 870 14.64 -14.93 -37.04
C ASP A 870 14.55 -16.09 -38.05
N ILE A 871 14.45 -17.31 -37.51
CA ILE A 871 14.50 -18.58 -38.24
C ILE A 871 13.07 -19.11 -38.43
N ASP A 872 12.76 -19.59 -39.63
CA ASP A 872 11.42 -20.04 -40.04
C ASP A 872 11.59 -21.37 -40.81
N ILE A 873 11.29 -22.50 -40.15
CA ILE A 873 11.48 -23.86 -40.67
C ILE A 873 10.22 -24.67 -40.33
N ASP A 874 9.64 -25.36 -41.32
CA ASP A 874 8.49 -26.27 -41.14
C ASP A 874 7.25 -25.69 -40.44
N SER A 875 7.06 -24.35 -40.53
CA SER A 875 6.06 -23.51 -39.81
C SER A 875 6.44 -23.09 -38.39
N THR A 876 7.59 -23.57 -37.89
CA THR A 876 8.19 -23.14 -36.63
C THR A 876 8.89 -21.81 -36.84
N LYS A 877 8.43 -20.77 -36.16
CA LYS A 877 9.10 -19.46 -36.16
C LYS A 877 9.86 -19.30 -34.85
N LEU A 878 11.18 -19.32 -34.90
CA LEU A 878 12.07 -19.00 -33.78
C LEU A 878 12.52 -17.54 -33.90
N ARG A 879 12.15 -16.72 -32.92
CA ARG A 879 12.57 -15.31 -32.82
C ARG A 879 13.14 -15.01 -31.45
N ASP A 880 14.37 -14.54 -31.42
CA ASP A 880 15.09 -14.22 -30.20
C ASP A 880 16.13 -13.10 -30.43
N ARG A 881 16.54 -12.41 -29.35
CA ARG A 881 17.50 -11.30 -29.33
C ARG A 881 18.31 -11.34 -28.04
N PHE A 882 19.62 -11.48 -28.14
CA PHE A 882 20.53 -11.51 -26.99
C PHE A 882 21.89 -10.91 -27.34
N LEU A 883 22.70 -10.65 -26.32
CA LEU A 883 24.09 -10.20 -26.48
C LEU A 883 25.04 -11.40 -26.37
N TRP A 884 26.03 -11.44 -27.24
CA TRP A 884 27.08 -12.48 -27.25
C TRP A 884 28.44 -11.86 -27.00
N ASN A 885 29.21 -12.34 -26.02
CA ASN A 885 30.56 -11.86 -25.78
C ASN A 885 31.54 -12.51 -26.77
N LEU A 886 32.28 -11.72 -27.56
CA LEU A 886 33.36 -12.24 -28.42
C LEU A 886 34.45 -12.95 -27.62
N ASN A 887 34.66 -12.54 -26.38
CA ASN A 887 35.64 -13.13 -25.48
C ASN A 887 35.09 -14.37 -24.72
N GLU A 888 33.94 -14.91 -25.11
CA GLU A 888 33.38 -16.15 -24.56
C GLU A 888 34.24 -17.37 -24.95
N GLN A 889 34.82 -18.03 -23.95
CA GLN A 889 35.76 -19.16 -24.14
C GLN A 889 35.13 -20.53 -23.85
N TYR A 890 33.99 -20.57 -23.15
CA TYR A 890 33.41 -21.80 -22.59
C TYR A 890 32.11 -22.22 -23.31
N LEU A 891 31.41 -21.29 -23.98
CA LEU A 891 30.17 -21.56 -24.69
C LEU A 891 30.31 -21.29 -26.20
N THR A 892 30.38 -22.35 -27.02
CA THR A 892 30.42 -22.21 -28.48
C THR A 892 29.02 -21.99 -29.08
N PRO A 893 28.88 -21.35 -30.25
CA PRO A 893 27.60 -21.18 -30.93
C PRO A 893 26.83 -22.49 -31.16
N ASP A 894 27.53 -23.60 -31.45
CA ASP A 894 26.90 -24.93 -31.57
C ASP A 894 26.36 -25.46 -30.25
N ARG A 895 27.11 -25.24 -29.16
CA ARG A 895 26.70 -25.69 -27.82
C ARG A 895 25.51 -24.87 -27.33
N PHE A 896 25.54 -23.55 -27.54
CA PHE A 896 24.40 -22.67 -27.31
C PHE A 896 23.19 -23.06 -28.16
N ALA A 897 23.36 -23.30 -29.47
CA ALA A 897 22.28 -23.74 -30.34
C ALA A 897 21.67 -25.09 -29.90
N THR A 898 22.52 -26.02 -29.42
CA THR A 898 22.07 -27.29 -28.85
C THR A 898 21.23 -27.10 -27.59
N MET A 899 21.68 -26.25 -26.67
CA MET A 899 20.96 -25.94 -25.43
C MET A 899 19.64 -25.22 -25.72
N LEU A 900 19.67 -24.16 -26.53
CA LEU A 900 18.48 -23.42 -26.96
C LEU A 900 17.45 -24.35 -27.62
N CYS A 901 17.89 -25.32 -28.44
CA CYS A 901 16.96 -26.30 -29.00
C CYS A 901 16.36 -27.24 -27.94
N GLN A 902 17.12 -27.64 -26.91
CA GLN A 902 16.66 -28.56 -25.87
C GLN A 902 15.78 -27.88 -24.81
N ASP A 903 16.04 -26.61 -24.49
CA ASP A 903 15.25 -25.82 -23.55
C ASP A 903 13.86 -25.50 -24.14
N LEU A 904 13.81 -25.24 -25.44
CA LEU A 904 12.61 -24.91 -26.21
C LEU A 904 11.88 -26.12 -26.86
N ASP A 905 12.40 -27.33 -26.69
CA ASP A 905 11.87 -28.57 -27.32
C ASP A 905 11.78 -28.52 -28.87
N LEU A 906 12.81 -27.93 -29.50
CA LEU A 906 12.95 -27.82 -30.95
C LEU A 906 13.52 -29.11 -31.58
N PRO A 907 13.15 -29.42 -32.84
CA PRO A 907 13.80 -30.48 -33.64
C PRO A 907 15.31 -30.25 -33.81
N VAL A 908 16.09 -30.81 -32.89
CA VAL A 908 17.54 -30.59 -32.73
C VAL A 908 18.32 -30.72 -34.05
N HIS A 909 17.97 -31.71 -34.88
CA HIS A 909 18.60 -31.97 -36.18
C HIS A 909 18.29 -30.93 -37.28
N LYS A 910 17.26 -30.08 -37.10
CA LYS A 910 16.87 -29.03 -38.06
C LYS A 910 17.32 -27.63 -37.62
N PHE A 911 17.33 -27.36 -36.31
CA PHE A 911 17.53 -26.00 -35.79
C PHE A 911 18.96 -25.69 -35.35
N ILE A 912 19.78 -26.66 -34.92
CA ILE A 912 21.16 -26.39 -34.47
C ILE A 912 21.97 -25.63 -35.53
N GLN A 913 22.08 -26.21 -36.73
CA GLN A 913 22.98 -25.67 -37.76
C GLN A 913 22.55 -24.26 -38.22
N PRO A 914 21.26 -23.99 -38.53
CA PRO A 914 20.80 -22.63 -38.84
C PRO A 914 20.99 -21.61 -37.70
N ILE A 915 20.82 -22.01 -36.43
CA ILE A 915 21.08 -21.12 -35.29
C ILE A 915 22.58 -20.81 -35.19
N ALA A 916 23.43 -21.84 -35.16
CA ALA A 916 24.88 -21.69 -35.02
C ALA A 916 25.48 -20.86 -36.17
N ASP A 917 25.06 -21.11 -37.42
CA ASP A 917 25.52 -20.34 -38.58
C ASP A 917 25.00 -18.89 -38.58
N SER A 918 23.77 -18.65 -38.09
CA SER A 918 23.24 -17.30 -37.90
C SER A 918 24.03 -16.51 -36.86
N ILE A 919 24.50 -17.16 -35.78
CA ILE A 919 25.34 -16.53 -34.75
C ILE A 919 26.73 -16.23 -35.33
N ARG A 920 27.39 -17.23 -35.93
CA ARG A 920 28.73 -17.09 -36.56
C ARG A 920 28.75 -15.98 -37.61
N ALA A 921 27.73 -15.92 -38.47
CA ALA A 921 27.65 -14.89 -39.52
C ALA A 921 27.55 -13.48 -38.95
N GLN A 922 26.84 -13.28 -37.84
CA GLN A 922 26.74 -11.98 -37.16
C GLN A 922 28.03 -11.64 -36.40
N ILE A 923 28.72 -12.62 -35.82
CA ILE A 923 30.06 -12.45 -35.21
C ILE A 923 31.07 -11.97 -36.26
N ILE A 924 31.18 -12.67 -37.40
CA ILE A 924 32.11 -12.33 -38.48
C ILE A 924 31.80 -10.96 -39.09
N ASP A 925 30.50 -10.66 -39.31
CA ASP A 925 30.08 -9.34 -39.78
C ASP A 925 30.44 -8.27 -38.74
N PHE A 926 30.29 -8.51 -37.44
CA PHE A 926 30.67 -7.56 -36.40
C PHE A 926 32.18 -7.31 -36.33
N GLU A 927 33.00 -8.36 -36.27
CA GLU A 927 34.47 -8.26 -36.23
C GLU A 927 35.02 -7.43 -37.40
N SER A 928 34.41 -7.54 -38.58
CA SER A 928 34.80 -6.82 -39.81
C SER A 928 34.72 -5.29 -39.69
N TYR A 929 33.87 -4.75 -38.81
CA TYR A 929 33.75 -3.30 -38.58
C TYR A 929 34.17 -2.87 -37.17
N ASN A 930 34.39 -3.80 -36.23
CA ASN A 930 34.71 -3.47 -34.83
C ASN A 930 36.08 -2.78 -34.67
N GLN A 931 37.01 -2.99 -35.59
CA GLN A 931 38.35 -2.36 -35.58
C GLN A 931 38.43 -1.05 -36.38
N ALA A 932 37.32 -0.58 -36.96
CA ALA A 932 37.35 0.61 -37.81
C ALA A 932 37.47 1.91 -36.99
N THR A 933 38.47 2.74 -37.33
CA THR A 933 38.65 4.07 -36.72
C THR A 933 37.61 5.06 -37.23
N LEU A 934 36.68 5.44 -36.35
CA LEU A 934 35.70 6.51 -36.59
C LEU A 934 36.38 7.89 -36.48
N PRO A 935 36.04 8.87 -37.33
CA PRO A 935 36.52 10.24 -37.17
C PRO A 935 35.76 10.97 -36.06
N SER A 936 36.47 11.95 -35.49
CA SER A 936 36.07 12.84 -34.38
C SER A 936 35.60 12.16 -33.09
N GLU A 937 36.20 12.58 -31.97
CA GLU A 937 35.51 12.58 -30.68
C GLU A 937 34.21 13.40 -30.85
N HIS A 938 33.09 12.96 -30.25
CA HIS A 938 31.75 13.58 -30.36
C HIS A 938 30.88 13.26 -31.59
N THR A 939 31.19 12.23 -32.37
CA THR A 939 30.25 11.70 -33.39
C THR A 939 29.02 11.08 -32.71
N ARG A 940 27.84 11.71 -32.88
CA ARG A 940 26.58 11.32 -32.22
C ARG A 940 25.51 10.89 -33.23
N VAL A 941 24.81 9.82 -32.89
CA VAL A 941 23.80 9.13 -33.71
C VAL A 941 22.47 9.02 -32.97
N ILE A 942 21.37 8.76 -33.68
CA ILE A 942 20.03 8.69 -33.07
C ILE A 942 19.63 7.23 -32.82
N ILE A 943 19.39 6.88 -31.57
CA ILE A 943 18.83 5.59 -31.18
C ILE A 943 17.31 5.71 -31.09
N ASN A 944 16.61 4.78 -31.75
CA ASN A 944 15.15 4.65 -31.72
C ASN A 944 14.79 3.34 -31.03
N LEU A 945 14.01 3.39 -29.96
CA LEU A 945 13.46 2.22 -29.31
C LEU A 945 11.98 2.08 -29.70
N ASP A 946 11.58 0.88 -30.14
CA ASP A 946 10.18 0.47 -30.31
C ASP A 946 10.10 -1.01 -29.87
N LEU A 947 9.86 -1.20 -28.57
CA LEU A 947 10.10 -2.44 -27.83
C LEU A 947 8.80 -2.98 -27.26
N GLN A 948 8.38 -4.13 -27.78
CA GLN A 948 7.14 -4.80 -27.41
C GLN A 948 7.40 -5.95 -26.43
N VAL A 949 7.00 -5.79 -25.17
CA VAL A 949 7.16 -6.79 -24.10
C VAL A 949 5.80 -7.11 -23.50
N GLY A 950 5.31 -8.33 -23.75
CA GLY A 950 3.94 -8.72 -23.39
C GLY A 950 2.89 -7.81 -24.05
N LYS A 951 2.13 -7.07 -23.23
CA LYS A 951 1.14 -6.06 -23.69
C LYS A 951 1.65 -4.61 -23.61
N VAL A 952 2.89 -4.40 -23.15
CA VAL A 952 3.53 -3.09 -23.12
C VAL A 952 4.24 -2.86 -24.45
N ASN A 953 4.06 -1.68 -25.04
CA ASN A 953 4.92 -1.18 -26.11
C ASN A 953 5.62 0.08 -25.65
N TYR A 954 6.94 0.02 -25.54
CA TYR A 954 7.79 1.13 -25.14
C TYR A 954 8.44 1.77 -26.37
N ARG A 955 8.20 3.05 -26.58
CA ARG A 955 8.73 3.84 -27.69
C ARG A 955 9.53 5.01 -27.15
N ASP A 956 10.76 5.17 -27.60
CA ASP A 956 11.65 6.24 -27.13
C ASP A 956 12.67 6.63 -28.21
N GLN A 957 13.25 7.81 -28.10
CA GLN A 957 14.28 8.29 -29.03
C GLN A 957 15.29 9.14 -28.25
N PHE A 958 16.59 8.84 -28.39
CA PHE A 958 17.68 9.60 -27.77
C PHE A 958 18.95 9.62 -28.62
N GLU A 959 19.79 10.63 -28.42
CA GLU A 959 21.10 10.71 -29.08
C GLU A 959 22.12 9.91 -28.27
N TRP A 960 22.98 9.16 -28.97
CA TRP A 960 24.04 8.34 -28.39
C TRP A 960 25.38 8.69 -29.06
N GLU A 961 26.44 8.82 -28.26
CA GLU A 961 27.79 9.08 -28.76
C GLU A 961 28.47 7.77 -29.14
N LEU A 962 28.87 7.64 -30.41
CA LEU A 962 29.25 6.38 -31.04
C LEU A 962 30.51 5.72 -30.43
N GLN A 963 31.28 6.49 -29.64
CA GLN A 963 32.50 6.05 -28.93
C GLN A 963 32.34 5.97 -27.40
N ASN A 964 31.16 6.23 -26.83
CA ASN A 964 30.92 6.28 -25.38
C ASN A 964 30.69 4.89 -24.76
N GLU A 965 31.68 4.02 -24.90
CA GLU A 965 31.62 2.65 -24.37
C GLU A 965 32.15 2.54 -22.92
N LYS A 966 33.00 3.48 -22.48
CA LYS A 966 33.69 3.40 -21.17
C LYS A 966 32.98 4.09 -20.00
N THR A 967 32.15 5.10 -20.27
CA THR A 967 31.52 5.95 -19.24
C THR A 967 30.03 5.69 -19.04
N ASN A 968 29.28 5.38 -20.10
CA ASN A 968 27.85 5.07 -20.01
C ASN A 968 27.43 4.00 -21.04
N GLY A 969 27.95 2.78 -20.89
CA GLY A 969 27.67 1.69 -21.82
C GLY A 969 26.18 1.30 -21.90
N PRO A 970 25.70 0.74 -23.02
CA PRO A 970 24.28 0.41 -23.24
C PRO A 970 23.63 -0.41 -22.12
N GLU A 971 24.38 -1.31 -21.48
CA GLU A 971 23.92 -2.19 -20.40
C GLU A 971 23.68 -1.43 -19.08
N VAL A 972 24.50 -0.41 -18.82
CA VAL A 972 24.38 0.46 -17.63
C VAL A 972 23.19 1.39 -17.82
N PHE A 973 23.10 2.04 -18.99
CA PHE A 973 21.96 2.87 -19.38
C PHE A 973 20.65 2.07 -19.35
N SER A 974 20.61 0.86 -19.90
CA SER A 974 19.40 0.03 -19.94
C SER A 974 18.92 -0.39 -18.55
N ARG A 975 19.85 -0.60 -17.59
CA ARG A 975 19.50 -0.88 -16.19
C ARG A 975 18.93 0.35 -15.49
N GLN A 976 19.54 1.51 -15.70
CA GLN A 976 19.05 2.77 -15.17
C GLN A 976 17.65 3.07 -15.73
N LEU A 977 17.48 2.96 -17.05
CA LEU A 977 16.20 3.18 -17.73
C LEU A 977 15.12 2.19 -17.28
N ALA A 978 15.44 0.89 -17.16
CA ALA A 978 14.49 -0.10 -16.63
C ALA A 978 14.06 0.22 -15.18
N SER A 979 15.00 0.67 -14.35
CA SER A 979 14.72 1.10 -12.96
C SER A 979 13.87 2.37 -12.90
N GLU A 980 14.09 3.33 -13.80
CA GLU A 980 13.32 4.58 -13.89
C GLU A 980 11.90 4.35 -14.41
N LEU A 981 11.73 3.40 -15.35
CA LEU A 981 10.44 2.97 -15.88
C LEU A 981 9.68 2.01 -14.94
N GLY A 982 10.34 1.49 -13.90
CA GLY A 982 9.74 0.53 -12.95
C GLY A 982 9.41 -0.82 -13.57
N VAL A 983 10.17 -1.25 -14.59
CA VAL A 983 9.96 -2.50 -15.33
C VAL A 983 10.97 -3.58 -14.95
N GLY A 984 10.65 -4.85 -15.24
CA GLY A 984 11.47 -5.99 -14.87
C GLY A 984 12.80 -6.10 -15.63
N GLY A 985 13.70 -6.94 -15.10
CA GLY A 985 15.05 -7.14 -15.65
C GLY A 985 15.08 -7.61 -17.11
N GLU A 986 14.00 -8.23 -17.60
CA GLU A 986 13.82 -8.64 -18.99
C GLU A 986 13.89 -7.47 -19.99
N TYR A 987 13.55 -6.25 -19.57
CA TYR A 987 13.68 -5.06 -20.41
C TYR A 987 15.15 -4.66 -20.61
N VAL A 988 16.01 -4.91 -19.62
CA VAL A 988 17.44 -4.53 -19.68
C VAL A 988 18.12 -5.20 -20.87
N ALA A 989 17.88 -6.49 -21.07
CA ALA A 989 18.46 -7.26 -22.19
C ALA A 989 17.96 -6.75 -23.56
N ILE A 990 16.64 -6.51 -23.68
CA ILE A 990 16.02 -6.08 -24.94
C ILE A 990 16.42 -4.65 -25.32
N ILE A 991 16.50 -3.74 -24.35
CA ILE A 991 16.98 -2.35 -24.57
C ILE A 991 18.47 -2.38 -24.95
N SER A 992 19.32 -3.10 -24.21
CA SER A 992 20.77 -3.17 -24.49
C SER A 992 21.05 -3.70 -25.90
N HIS A 993 20.35 -4.76 -26.31
CA HIS A 993 20.41 -5.26 -27.70
C HIS A 993 19.98 -4.19 -28.71
N ALA A 994 18.85 -3.52 -28.50
CA ALA A 994 18.32 -2.56 -29.46
C ALA A 994 19.23 -1.33 -29.65
N ILE A 995 19.92 -0.90 -28.59
CA ILE A 995 20.95 0.14 -28.67
C ILE A 995 22.16 -0.39 -29.45
N ARG A 996 22.76 -1.53 -29.05
CA ARG A 996 23.95 -2.09 -29.70
C ARG A 996 23.73 -2.43 -31.18
N GLU A 997 22.56 -2.93 -31.55
CA GLU A 997 22.20 -3.23 -32.94
C GLU A 997 22.23 -1.96 -33.81
N GLN A 998 21.70 -0.84 -33.31
CA GLN A 998 21.73 0.44 -34.03
C GLN A 998 23.14 1.03 -34.06
N LEU A 999 23.91 0.98 -32.96
CA LEU A 999 25.31 1.43 -32.96
C LEU A 999 26.17 0.64 -33.95
N PHE A 1000 25.97 -0.68 -34.06
CA PHE A 1000 26.65 -1.49 -35.06
C PHE A 1000 26.25 -1.12 -36.49
N LEU A 1001 24.96 -0.90 -36.75
CA LEU A 1001 24.47 -0.45 -38.06
C LEU A 1001 25.08 0.90 -38.46
N TYR A 1002 25.15 1.87 -37.53
CA TYR A 1002 25.81 3.16 -37.79
C TYR A 1002 27.32 3.02 -38.01
N LYS A 1003 28.05 2.22 -37.20
CA LYS A 1003 29.47 1.92 -37.44
C LYS A 1003 29.67 1.32 -38.84
N LYS A 1004 28.79 0.42 -39.28
CA LYS A 1004 28.82 -0.22 -40.60
C LYS A 1004 28.50 0.75 -41.75
N GLN A 1005 27.44 1.56 -41.64
CA GLN A 1005 27.11 2.60 -42.63
C GLN A 1005 28.24 3.62 -42.78
N PHE A 1006 28.94 3.92 -41.68
CA PHE A 1006 30.09 4.82 -41.67
C PHE A 1006 31.24 4.24 -42.50
N VAL A 1007 31.63 3.00 -42.24
CA VAL A 1007 32.77 2.34 -42.89
C VAL A 1007 32.50 2.03 -44.37
N ASP A 1008 31.27 1.67 -44.72
CA ASP A 1008 30.89 1.41 -46.12
C ASP A 1008 30.74 2.70 -46.98
N GLU A 1009 31.07 3.89 -46.45
CA GLU A 1009 30.93 5.22 -47.11
C GLU A 1009 29.51 5.55 -47.62
N PHE A 1010 28.46 4.95 -47.03
CA PHE A 1010 27.04 5.18 -47.38
C PHE A 1010 26.30 6.08 -46.36
N MET A 1011 27.01 6.87 -45.56
CA MET A 1011 26.39 7.78 -44.61
C MET A 1011 25.53 8.83 -45.29
N ILE A 1012 24.32 9.03 -44.76
CA ILE A 1012 23.44 10.13 -45.13
C ILE A 1012 23.71 11.26 -44.13
N ASP A 1013 24.16 12.42 -44.60
CA ASP A 1013 24.55 13.58 -43.77
C ASP A 1013 23.51 14.02 -42.72
N SER A 1014 22.24 13.61 -42.86
CA SER A 1014 21.17 13.91 -41.91
C SER A 1014 21.18 13.07 -40.61
N GLU A 1015 21.95 11.98 -40.54
CA GLU A 1015 21.92 11.05 -39.39
C GLU A 1015 23.10 11.25 -38.41
N ILE A 1016 24.18 11.91 -38.84
CA ILE A 1016 25.31 12.31 -37.99
C ILE A 1016 25.04 13.71 -37.44
N ARG A 1017 25.09 13.87 -36.11
CA ARG A 1017 24.96 15.17 -35.44
C ARG A 1017 26.30 15.62 -34.86
N THR A 1018 26.89 16.67 -35.43
CA THR A 1018 27.97 17.47 -34.82
C THR A 1018 27.49 18.16 -33.55
N ASP A 1019 28.38 18.82 -32.81
CA ASP A 1019 28.14 19.36 -31.45
C ASP A 1019 26.76 20.02 -31.21
N LEU A 1020 26.19 19.76 -30.03
CA LEU A 1020 25.00 20.48 -29.57
C LEU A 1020 25.42 21.89 -29.14
N ASP A 1021 25.08 22.90 -29.94
CA ASP A 1021 25.18 24.33 -29.57
C ASP A 1021 24.59 24.61 -28.19
N ASN A 1022 23.55 23.83 -27.82
CA ASN A 1022 22.96 23.76 -26.49
C ASN A 1022 22.47 22.34 -26.22
N GLY A 1023 22.89 21.70 -25.14
CA GLY A 1023 22.52 20.30 -24.80
C GLY A 1023 21.07 20.09 -24.30
N PHE A 1024 20.17 20.97 -24.69
CA PHE A 1024 18.72 20.79 -24.65
C PHE A 1024 18.19 21.08 -26.09
N ARG A 1025 17.28 20.24 -26.61
CA ARG A 1025 16.59 20.25 -27.95
C ARG A 1025 15.09 20.66 -27.99
N SER A 1026 14.72 21.88 -28.42
CA SER A 1026 13.53 22.74 -28.09
C SER A 1026 12.27 22.20 -27.35
N VAL A 1027 11.42 23.04 -26.77
CA VAL A 1027 10.09 22.60 -26.23
C VAL A 1027 9.21 21.91 -27.29
N GLU A 1028 9.44 22.19 -28.58
CA GLU A 1028 8.71 21.61 -29.71
C GLU A 1028 9.39 20.33 -30.23
N GLU A 1029 10.72 20.26 -30.19
CA GLU A 1029 11.50 19.04 -30.41
C GLU A 1029 11.27 18.04 -29.26
N ALA A 1030 11.32 18.45 -28.00
CA ALA A 1030 11.11 17.62 -26.81
C ALA A 1030 9.88 16.72 -26.94
N LYS A 1031 8.77 17.20 -27.52
CA LYS A 1031 7.56 16.40 -27.78
C LYS A 1031 7.77 15.18 -28.69
N GLN A 1032 8.78 15.21 -29.55
CA GLN A 1032 9.16 14.11 -30.46
C GLN A 1032 10.14 13.11 -29.79
N TRP A 1033 10.84 13.56 -28.73
CA TRP A 1033 11.84 12.79 -27.98
C TRP A 1033 11.35 12.47 -26.55
N ILE A 1034 10.04 12.44 -26.34
CA ILE A 1034 9.43 11.97 -25.08
C ILE A 1034 9.27 10.45 -25.17
N PRO A 1035 9.70 9.69 -24.13
CA PRO A 1035 9.39 8.28 -24.04
C PRO A 1035 7.88 8.05 -23.85
N HIS A 1036 7.32 7.15 -24.65
CA HIS A 1036 5.94 6.70 -24.62
C HIS A 1036 5.88 5.24 -24.18
N MET A 1037 5.03 4.92 -23.20
CA MET A 1037 4.77 3.54 -22.78
C MET A 1037 3.28 3.23 -22.89
N ASP A 1038 2.91 2.49 -23.94
CA ASP A 1038 1.53 2.17 -24.29
C ASP A 1038 1.16 0.77 -23.81
N MET A 1039 0.00 0.64 -23.16
CA MET A 1039 -0.60 -0.65 -22.82
C MET A 1039 -1.58 -1.08 -23.91
N LEU A 1040 -1.14 -1.94 -24.82
CA LEU A 1040 -1.93 -2.44 -25.93
C LEU A 1040 -3.05 -3.37 -25.45
N SER A 1041 -4.25 -3.21 -26.01
CA SER A 1041 -5.29 -4.24 -25.96
C SER A 1041 -4.89 -5.46 -26.80
N ASN A 1042 -5.56 -6.59 -26.62
CA ASN A 1042 -5.29 -7.80 -27.42
C ASN A 1042 -5.44 -7.55 -28.93
N ASP A 1043 -6.41 -6.71 -29.30
CA ASP A 1043 -6.77 -6.38 -30.68
C ASP A 1043 -5.73 -5.46 -31.35
N GLU A 1044 -5.15 -4.53 -30.58
CA GLU A 1044 -4.01 -3.70 -31.00
C GLU A 1044 -2.71 -4.50 -31.05
N LEU A 1045 -2.52 -5.42 -30.09
CA LEU A 1045 -1.38 -6.34 -30.04
C LEU A 1045 -1.34 -7.23 -31.29
N GLU A 1046 -2.47 -7.80 -31.71
CA GLU A 1046 -2.57 -8.59 -32.93
C GLU A 1046 -2.28 -7.76 -34.19
N LYS A 1047 -2.88 -6.56 -34.31
CA LYS A 1047 -2.62 -5.64 -35.43
C LYS A 1047 -1.13 -5.25 -35.52
N LEU A 1048 -0.48 -5.00 -34.38
CA LEU A 1048 0.94 -4.65 -34.32
C LEU A 1048 1.84 -5.84 -34.69
N LEU A 1049 1.52 -7.06 -34.22
CA LEU A 1049 2.23 -8.28 -34.63
C LEU A 1049 2.08 -8.57 -36.14
N ILE A 1050 0.88 -8.36 -36.72
CA ILE A 1050 0.64 -8.46 -38.16
C ILE A 1050 1.44 -7.40 -38.94
N ALA A 1051 1.50 -6.16 -38.44
CA ALA A 1051 2.29 -5.09 -39.05
C ALA A 1051 3.80 -5.40 -39.03
N GLN A 1052 4.32 -5.87 -37.89
CA GLN A 1052 5.71 -6.35 -37.79
C GLN A 1052 5.98 -7.50 -38.76
N GLU A 1053 5.09 -8.49 -38.89
CA GLU A 1053 5.28 -9.59 -39.84
C GLU A 1053 5.28 -9.12 -41.30
N ARG A 1054 4.44 -8.14 -41.66
CA ARG A 1054 4.47 -7.49 -42.99
C ARG A 1054 5.81 -6.76 -43.24
N ASN A 1055 6.32 -6.02 -42.25
CA ASN A 1055 7.60 -5.33 -42.35
C ASN A 1055 8.79 -6.31 -42.48
N ILE A 1056 8.81 -7.40 -41.71
CA ILE A 1056 9.83 -8.46 -41.83
C ILE A 1056 9.78 -9.09 -43.23
N ARG A 1057 8.59 -9.41 -43.76
CA ARG A 1057 8.44 -9.94 -45.13
C ARG A 1057 8.91 -8.95 -46.20
N ARG A 1058 8.75 -7.64 -45.98
CA ARG A 1058 9.29 -6.57 -46.84
C ARG A 1058 10.82 -6.53 -46.78
N MET A 1059 11.40 -6.47 -45.58
CA MET A 1059 12.86 -6.47 -45.36
C MET A 1059 13.53 -7.70 -45.98
N ARG A 1060 12.96 -8.90 -45.82
CA ARG A 1060 13.46 -10.15 -46.45
C ARG A 1060 13.42 -10.10 -47.99
N ARG A 1061 12.46 -9.39 -48.60
CA ARG A 1061 12.42 -9.17 -50.06
C ARG A 1061 13.49 -8.18 -50.51
N GLU A 1062 13.66 -7.09 -49.77
CA GLU A 1062 14.69 -6.07 -50.05
C GLU A 1062 16.12 -6.63 -49.88
N THR A 1063 16.38 -7.49 -48.90
CA THR A 1063 17.68 -8.20 -48.76
C THR A 1063 17.91 -9.25 -49.84
N ARG A 1064 16.89 -10.00 -50.29
CA ARG A 1064 17.01 -10.88 -51.46
C ARG A 1064 17.34 -10.08 -52.74
N PHE A 1065 16.69 -8.92 -52.94
CA PHE A 1065 17.00 -8.03 -54.06
C PHE A 1065 18.44 -7.50 -54.00
N LYS A 1066 18.89 -7.00 -52.85
CA LYS A 1066 20.28 -6.52 -52.65
C LYS A 1066 21.33 -7.62 -52.84
N ARG A 1067 21.04 -8.88 -52.47
CA ARG A 1067 21.92 -10.03 -52.78
C ARG A 1067 21.94 -10.38 -54.27
N GLN A 1068 20.81 -10.25 -54.99
CA GLN A 1068 20.77 -10.47 -56.44
C GLN A 1068 21.47 -9.37 -57.25
N THR A 1069 21.46 -8.11 -56.79
CA THR A 1069 22.20 -7.02 -57.45
C THR A 1069 23.70 -7.05 -57.16
N ARG A 1070 24.13 -7.33 -55.91
CA ARG A 1070 25.55 -7.54 -55.60
C ARG A 1070 26.15 -8.79 -56.25
N GLY A 1071 25.34 -9.76 -56.70
CA GLY A 1071 25.79 -10.92 -57.49
C GLY A 1071 25.88 -10.67 -59.00
N ARG A 1072 25.77 -9.41 -59.46
CA ARG A 1072 25.84 -8.98 -60.87
C ARG A 1072 26.79 -7.79 -61.11
N GLN A 1073 27.59 -7.43 -60.11
CA GLN A 1073 28.71 -6.48 -60.22
C GLN A 1073 30.03 -7.23 -59.99
#